data_AF-A0A8C0FGE5-F1
#
_entry.id   AF-A0A8C0FGE5-F1
#
_cell.length_a   1.000
_cell.length_b   1.000
_cell.length_c   1.000
_cell.angle_alpha   90.00
_cell.angle_beta   90.00
_cell.angle_gamma   90.00
#
_symmetry.space_group_name_H-M   'P 1'
#
loop_
_entity.id
_entity.type
_entity.pdbx_description
1 polymer ?
#
loop_
_entity_poly.entity_id
_entity_poly.type
_entity_poly.pdbx_seq_one_letter_code
_entity_poly.pdbx_strand_id
1 'polypeptide(L)'
;ANKDNPNQGTEKHEGVGTSGITDQEKELSSSALQAFLAGNYDACLQHLNTLQDINKDDYKITLNTAVAEFCKSNQTTTDNLRQTLNQLKNQVHSVVEEMDGLDDVENSMLYYNQAVILYHLRQYTEAISVGEKLYQFIEPFEEKFAQAVCFLLVDLYLLTYQAEKALHLLAVLEKMISQGNNNSKNGKNESGNNTNKDSSNQKAESGALIEVAKSKIHQYKVRAYIQMKSLKACKREIKSVMNTAGNSAPSLFLKSNFEYLRGNYRKAVKLLNSANIAEHPGFMKTGECLRCMFWNNLGCIHFAMGKHNLGIFYFKKALQENDNACAQLGTGSSDPGKKFSGRPMCTLLTNKRYELLYNCGIQLLHIGRPLAAFECLIEAVQVYHSNPRLWLRIAECCIAANKGTSEQETKGLPSKKGIVQSIVGQGYHRKIVLASQSIQNVVYNDGQSSAIPVASMEFAAICLRNALLLLPEDQQEPKQENGSKTSNQLGGNTENSESKALISLDRISDAITHLNPENVTDVSLGISSNEQDQGSDKGENEAMESSGKQTPQCYPSSVTSARTMMLFNLGSAYCLRSEYDKARKCLHQAASLIHPKEIPPEAILLAVYLELQNGNTQLALQIIKRNQLLPSVKTLSDMRKKPVFQPVHSIQPIQMPAFTTVQRK
;
A
#
# COMPACT_ATOMS: atom_id res chain seq x y z
N ALA A 1 -63.55 68.61 14.64
CA ALA A 1 -62.78 69.23 15.72
C ALA A 1 -61.34 69.37 15.27
N ASN A 2 -60.87 70.62 15.23
CA ASN A 2 -59.51 71.16 15.09
C ASN A 2 -58.30 70.19 15.18
N LYS A 3 -57.39 70.26 14.18
CA LYS A 3 -55.98 70.76 14.26
C LYS A 3 -54.96 69.66 14.56
N ASP A 4 -53.77 69.51 13.98
CA ASP A 4 -52.93 70.25 13.03
C ASP A 4 -51.95 69.24 12.37
N ASN A 5 -51.56 69.48 11.11
CA ASN A 5 -50.37 68.91 10.42
C ASN A 5 -49.16 69.88 10.67
N PRO A 6 -47.86 69.67 10.29
CA PRO A 6 -47.22 68.64 9.45
C PRO A 6 -45.75 68.24 9.85
N ASN A 7 -45.10 67.47 8.96
CA ASN A 7 -43.67 67.54 8.51
C ASN A 7 -42.67 66.39 8.80
N GLN A 8 -41.88 66.16 7.75
CA GLN A 8 -40.65 65.34 7.58
C GLN A 8 -40.91 63.84 7.30
N GLY A 9 -40.38 63.22 6.25
CA GLY A 9 -39.33 63.58 5.31
C GLY A 9 -38.83 62.25 4.71
N THR A 10 -38.79 62.16 3.40
CA THR A 10 -38.32 61.00 2.63
C THR A 10 -36.86 60.67 2.93
N GLU A 11 -36.55 59.42 3.29
CA GLU A 11 -35.23 58.84 2.99
C GLU A 11 -35.41 57.45 2.36
N LYS A 12 -35.02 57.41 1.08
CA LYS A 12 -34.77 56.19 0.32
C LYS A 12 -33.60 55.47 0.99
N HIS A 13 -33.77 54.17 1.26
CA HIS A 13 -32.63 53.28 1.49
C HIS A 13 -31.84 53.17 0.17
N GLU A 14 -30.87 54.07 0.00
CA GLU A 14 -29.85 53.96 -1.03
C GLU A 14 -28.81 52.91 -0.65
N GLY A 15 -28.57 51.99 -1.58
CA GLY A 15 -27.24 51.48 -1.90
C GLY A 15 -26.54 50.61 -0.86
N VAL A 16 -26.58 49.29 -1.09
CA VAL A 16 -25.45 48.40 -0.76
C VAL A 16 -24.25 48.86 -1.59
N GLY A 17 -23.54 49.87 -1.09
CA GLY A 17 -22.26 50.30 -1.62
C GLY A 17 -21.19 49.33 -1.13
N THR A 18 -20.54 48.64 -2.05
CA THR A 18 -19.25 47.96 -1.84
C THR A 18 -18.29 48.96 -1.20
N SER A 19 -18.10 48.90 0.13
CA SER A 19 -17.14 49.78 0.81
C SER A 19 -15.74 49.30 0.47
N GLY A 20 -15.06 50.02 -0.43
CA GLY A 20 -13.65 49.79 -0.69
C GLY A 20 -12.84 49.90 0.61
N ILE A 21 -11.88 49.00 0.79
CA ILE A 21 -10.95 48.99 1.92
C ILE A 21 -10.31 50.38 2.04
N THR A 22 -10.45 51.00 3.22
CA THR A 22 -9.90 52.32 3.53
C THR A 22 -8.37 52.30 3.51
N ASP A 23 -7.74 53.45 3.24
CA ASP A 23 -6.28 53.54 3.25
C ASP A 23 -5.69 53.23 4.64
N GLN A 24 -6.43 53.57 5.69
CA GLN A 24 -6.10 53.22 7.08
C GLN A 24 -6.12 51.70 7.31
N GLU A 25 -7.14 50.99 6.81
CA GLU A 25 -7.18 49.52 6.89
C GLU A 25 -6.03 48.88 6.12
N LYS A 26 -5.66 49.41 4.95
CA LYS A 26 -4.51 48.91 4.16
C LYS A 26 -3.18 49.11 4.88
N GLU A 27 -2.97 50.27 5.48
CA GLU A 27 -1.75 50.59 6.22
C GLU A 27 -1.60 49.70 7.47
N LEU A 28 -2.68 49.54 8.23
CA LEU A 28 -2.71 48.64 9.39
C LEU A 28 -2.50 47.18 8.98
N SER A 29 -3.12 46.71 7.90
CA SER A 29 -2.95 45.34 7.39
C SER A 29 -1.52 45.08 6.94
N SER A 30 -0.90 46.06 6.26
CA SER A 30 0.50 45.98 5.83
C SER A 30 1.46 45.99 7.03
N SER A 31 1.18 46.81 8.04
CA SER A 31 1.95 46.86 9.28
C SER A 31 1.85 45.56 10.08
N ALA A 32 0.65 44.98 10.16
CA ALA A 32 0.41 43.68 10.79
C ALA A 32 1.20 42.56 10.07
N LEU A 33 1.19 42.55 8.74
CA LEU A 33 1.95 41.59 7.94
C LEU A 33 3.47 41.76 8.15
N GLN A 34 3.99 42.98 8.12
CA GLN A 34 5.42 43.23 8.38
C GLN A 34 5.84 42.79 9.78
N ALA A 35 5.04 43.10 10.80
CA ALA A 35 5.28 42.67 12.18
C ALA A 35 5.28 41.14 12.30
N PHE A 36 4.34 40.46 11.61
CA PHE A 36 4.29 38.99 11.56
C PHE A 36 5.53 38.40 10.92
N LEU A 37 5.95 38.91 9.75
CA LEU A 37 7.14 38.45 9.04
C LEU A 37 8.43 38.70 9.83
N ALA A 38 8.48 39.76 10.64
CA ALA A 38 9.58 40.04 11.57
C ALA A 38 9.57 39.16 12.83
N GLY A 39 8.54 38.32 13.03
CA GLY A 39 8.36 37.51 14.25
C GLY A 39 7.91 38.30 15.48
N ASN A 40 7.53 39.58 15.31
CA ASN A 40 6.99 40.41 16.39
C ASN A 40 5.47 40.23 16.48
N TYR A 41 5.05 39.11 17.07
CA TYR A 41 3.63 38.76 17.16
C TYR A 41 2.83 39.69 18.08
N ASP A 42 3.45 40.30 19.10
CA ASP A 42 2.77 41.26 19.97
C ASP A 42 2.33 42.52 19.20
N ALA A 43 3.22 43.10 18.39
CA ALA A 43 2.88 44.23 17.53
C ALA A 43 1.85 43.84 16.45
N CYS A 44 2.00 42.64 15.86
CA CYS A 44 1.04 42.11 14.89
C CYS A 44 -0.39 42.04 15.48
N LEU A 45 -0.54 41.47 16.68
CA LEU A 45 -1.82 41.36 17.36
C LEU A 45 -2.41 42.71 17.74
N GLN A 46 -1.58 43.69 18.13
CA GLN A 46 -2.05 45.06 18.37
C GLN A 46 -2.65 45.68 17.10
N HIS A 47 -1.98 45.59 15.96
CA HIS A 47 -2.49 46.09 14.69
C HIS A 47 -3.77 45.36 14.25
N LEU A 48 -3.85 44.04 14.45
CA LEU A 48 -5.05 43.25 14.14
C LEU A 48 -6.24 43.59 15.04
N ASN A 49 -6.02 43.87 16.33
CA ASN A 49 -7.08 44.32 17.23
C ASN A 49 -7.64 45.68 16.81
N THR A 50 -6.77 46.63 16.45
CA THR A 50 -7.20 47.94 15.93
C THR A 50 -7.99 47.79 14.62
N LEU A 51 -7.59 46.85 13.76
CA LEU A 51 -8.35 46.51 12.54
C LEU A 51 -9.73 45.91 12.86
N GLN A 52 -9.80 45.00 13.83
CA GLN A 52 -11.06 44.38 14.26
C GLN A 52 -12.05 45.41 14.84
N ASP A 53 -11.55 46.45 15.49
CA ASP A 53 -12.38 47.55 16.00
C ASP A 53 -12.98 48.41 14.87
N ILE A 54 -12.25 48.56 13.76
CA ILE A 54 -12.68 49.30 12.56
C ILE A 54 -13.65 48.45 11.73
N ASN A 55 -13.34 47.17 11.54
CA ASN A 55 -14.11 46.24 10.72
C ASN A 55 -14.44 44.97 11.50
N LYS A 56 -15.61 44.97 12.14
CA LYS A 56 -16.01 43.92 13.09
C LYS A 56 -16.49 42.63 12.42
N ASP A 57 -16.91 42.71 11.16
CA ASP A 57 -17.57 41.59 10.47
C ASP A 57 -16.61 40.79 9.58
N ASP A 58 -15.37 41.27 9.35
CA ASP A 58 -14.38 40.55 8.54
C ASP A 58 -13.73 39.39 9.33
N TYR A 59 -14.18 38.18 8.99
CA TYR A 59 -13.67 36.94 9.57
C TYR A 59 -12.17 36.72 9.31
N LYS A 60 -11.60 37.32 8.25
CA LYS A 60 -10.17 37.18 7.89
C LYS A 60 -9.28 37.81 8.95
N ILE A 61 -9.74 38.87 9.63
CA ILE A 61 -9.03 39.47 10.76
C ILE A 61 -8.97 38.47 11.91
N THR A 62 -10.11 37.85 12.26
CA THR A 62 -10.16 36.81 13.31
C THR A 62 -9.29 35.59 12.95
N LEU A 63 -9.29 35.16 11.69
CA LEU A 63 -8.42 34.10 11.19
C LEU A 63 -6.94 34.44 11.39
N ASN A 64 -6.52 35.64 10.96
CA ASN A 64 -5.14 36.09 11.07
C ASN A 64 -4.72 36.26 12.54
N THR A 65 -5.61 36.74 13.40
CA THR A 65 -5.38 36.80 14.85
C THR A 65 -5.14 35.41 15.43
N ALA A 66 -5.98 34.43 15.09
CA ALA A 66 -5.80 33.06 15.56
C ALA A 66 -4.47 32.44 15.11
N VAL A 67 -4.05 32.71 13.86
CA VAL A 67 -2.75 32.26 13.34
C VAL A 67 -1.58 32.97 14.04
N ALA A 68 -1.69 34.28 14.28
CA ALA A 68 -0.67 35.05 15.00
C ALA A 68 -0.51 34.60 16.46
N GLU A 69 -1.62 34.35 17.17
CA GLU A 69 -1.60 33.76 18.52
C GLU A 69 -0.97 32.36 18.53
N PHE A 70 -1.32 31.53 17.56
CA PHE A 70 -0.76 30.20 17.41
C PHE A 70 0.76 30.26 17.21
N CYS A 71 1.24 31.12 16.30
CA CYS A 71 2.68 31.33 16.08
C CYS A 71 3.39 31.91 17.30
N LYS A 72 2.78 32.88 18.00
CA LYS A 72 3.29 33.45 19.26
C LYS A 72 3.48 32.40 20.34
N SER A 73 2.59 31.41 20.40
CA SER A 73 2.67 30.30 21.35
C SER A 73 3.73 29.24 20.99
N ASN A 74 4.61 29.49 20.01
CA ASN A 74 5.49 28.49 19.40
C ASN A 74 4.71 27.27 18.87
N GLN A 75 3.52 27.51 18.31
CA GLN A 75 2.66 26.49 17.71
C GLN A 75 2.18 25.42 18.71
N THR A 76 2.00 25.78 19.98
CA THR A 76 1.62 24.85 21.06
C THR A 76 0.12 24.83 21.38
N THR A 77 -0.67 25.68 20.72
CA THR A 77 -2.10 25.89 20.99
C THR A 77 -3.00 25.30 19.88
N THR A 78 -2.66 24.10 19.40
CA THR A 78 -3.33 23.43 18.27
C THR A 78 -4.85 23.29 18.46
N ASP A 79 -5.32 22.97 19.67
CA ASP A 79 -6.76 22.80 19.93
C ASP A 79 -7.53 24.11 19.81
N ASN A 80 -6.95 25.21 20.33
CA ASN A 80 -7.54 26.54 20.23
C ASN A 80 -7.66 26.96 18.76
N LEU A 81 -6.58 26.84 17.98
CA LEU A 81 -6.61 27.17 16.56
C LEU A 81 -7.68 26.33 15.84
N ARG A 82 -7.72 25.01 16.08
CA ARG A 82 -8.73 24.12 15.50
C ARG A 82 -10.15 24.54 15.84
N GLN A 83 -10.41 24.91 17.10
CA GLN A 83 -11.73 25.37 17.54
C GLN A 83 -12.14 26.65 16.81
N THR A 84 -11.24 27.63 16.72
CA THR A 84 -11.50 28.89 16.01
C THR A 84 -11.75 28.64 14.51
N LEU A 85 -10.94 27.82 13.84
CA LEU A 85 -11.15 27.49 12.42
C LEU A 85 -12.49 26.79 12.18
N ASN A 86 -12.94 25.94 13.10
CA ASN A 86 -14.25 25.29 12.99
C ASN A 86 -15.41 26.28 13.21
N GLN A 87 -15.25 27.22 14.14
CA GLN A 87 -16.23 28.29 14.35
C GLN A 87 -16.36 29.18 13.11
N LEU A 88 -15.22 29.62 12.55
CA LEU A 88 -15.18 30.44 11.33
C LEU A 88 -15.79 29.71 10.14
N LYS A 89 -15.51 28.41 9.98
CA LYS A 89 -16.14 27.60 8.93
C LYS A 89 -17.66 27.59 9.07
N ASN A 90 -18.18 27.39 10.27
CA ASN A 90 -19.63 27.36 10.48
C ASN A 90 -20.27 28.74 10.23
N GLN A 91 -19.56 29.83 10.47
CA GLN A 91 -20.04 31.19 10.13
C GLN A 91 -20.12 31.38 8.61
N VAL A 92 -19.06 31.00 7.89
CA VAL A 92 -18.95 31.12 6.43
C VAL A 92 -19.90 30.17 5.68
N HIS A 93 -20.11 28.95 6.18
CA HIS A 93 -20.96 27.91 5.56
C HIS A 93 -22.41 27.89 6.09
N SER A 94 -22.85 28.89 6.86
CA SER A 94 -24.23 28.93 7.37
C SER A 94 -25.28 29.20 6.28
N VAL A 95 -24.86 29.56 5.06
CA VAL A 95 -25.73 29.84 3.92
C VAL A 95 -25.42 28.83 2.79
N VAL A 96 -26.26 27.79 2.72
CA VAL A 96 -26.42 26.82 1.61
C VAL A 96 -25.32 25.75 1.45
N GLU A 97 -25.76 24.48 1.50
CA GLU A 97 -24.97 23.23 1.37
C GLU A 97 -24.45 22.94 -0.06
N GLU A 98 -24.41 23.94 -0.94
CA GLU A 98 -23.81 23.80 -2.27
C GLU A 98 -22.73 24.88 -2.42
N MET A 99 -21.48 24.42 -2.32
CA MET A 99 -20.29 25.23 -2.56
C MET A 99 -20.30 25.70 -4.03
N ASP A 100 -20.67 26.95 -4.27
CA ASP A 100 -20.46 27.61 -5.56
C ASP A 100 -18.99 28.08 -5.65
N GLY A 101 -18.35 27.83 -6.79
CA GLY A 101 -16.88 27.94 -6.94
C GLY A 101 -16.25 29.33 -6.73
N LEU A 102 -17.03 30.40 -6.54
CA LEU A 102 -16.53 31.73 -6.17
C LEU A 102 -16.29 31.88 -4.66
N ASP A 103 -17.19 31.35 -3.83
CA ASP A 103 -17.07 31.41 -2.37
C ASP A 103 -15.91 30.53 -1.87
N ASP A 104 -15.59 29.47 -2.59
CA ASP A 104 -14.46 28.58 -2.29
C ASP A 104 -13.10 29.22 -2.53
N VAL A 105 -13.01 30.12 -3.52
CA VAL A 105 -11.76 30.86 -3.81
C VAL A 105 -11.51 31.90 -2.72
N GLU A 106 -12.55 32.63 -2.31
CA GLU A 106 -12.43 33.65 -1.27
C GLU A 106 -12.06 33.05 0.10
N ASN A 107 -12.61 31.87 0.42
CA ASN A 107 -12.39 31.19 1.70
C ASN A 107 -11.24 30.17 1.67
N SER A 108 -10.44 30.15 0.59
CA SER A 108 -9.39 29.16 0.33
C SER A 108 -8.34 29.04 1.45
N MET A 109 -7.94 30.16 2.06
CA MET A 109 -6.96 30.19 3.17
C MET A 109 -7.49 29.50 4.44
N LEU A 110 -8.79 29.67 4.75
CA LEU A 110 -9.44 29.01 5.88
C LEU A 110 -9.40 27.49 5.70
N TYR A 111 -9.80 27.01 4.52
CA TYR A 111 -9.77 25.58 4.20
C TYR A 111 -8.36 25.01 4.16
N TYR A 112 -7.39 25.75 3.64
CA TYR A 112 -5.99 25.32 3.65
C TYR A 112 -5.48 25.14 5.09
N ASN A 113 -5.73 26.10 5.97
CA ASN A 113 -5.35 25.98 7.38
C ASN A 113 -6.03 24.78 8.07
N GLN A 114 -7.29 24.49 7.73
CA GLN A 114 -7.96 23.28 8.20
C GLN A 114 -7.29 22.01 7.68
N ALA A 115 -6.95 21.95 6.39
CA ALA A 115 -6.27 20.80 5.79
C ALA A 115 -4.90 20.54 6.45
N VAL A 116 -4.16 21.61 6.80
CA VAL A 116 -2.89 21.50 7.54
C VAL A 116 -3.10 20.89 8.94
N ILE A 117 -4.14 21.31 9.66
CA ILE A 117 -4.46 20.69 10.97
C ILE A 117 -4.84 19.22 10.79
N LEU A 118 -5.74 18.91 9.85
CA LEU A 118 -6.17 17.53 9.55
C LEU A 118 -4.98 16.63 9.20
N TYR A 119 -4.01 17.15 8.43
CA TYR A 119 -2.76 16.47 8.11
C TYR A 119 -1.96 16.08 9.36
N HIS A 120 -1.75 17.02 10.29
CA HIS A 120 -1.03 16.76 11.54
C HIS A 120 -1.80 15.85 12.51
N LEU A 121 -3.13 15.86 12.46
CA LEU A 121 -4.00 14.94 13.20
C LEU A 121 -4.15 13.55 12.56
N ARG A 122 -3.47 13.30 11.44
CA ARG A 122 -3.50 12.04 10.66
C ARG A 122 -4.87 11.71 10.05
N GLN A 123 -5.74 12.71 9.89
CA GLN A 123 -7.02 12.60 9.20
C GLN A 123 -6.82 12.81 7.70
N TYR A 124 -6.05 11.91 7.06
CA TYR A 124 -5.55 12.12 5.70
C TYR A 124 -6.66 12.15 4.65
N THR A 125 -7.70 11.34 4.78
CA THR A 125 -8.80 11.29 3.79
C THR A 125 -9.57 12.61 3.75
N GLU A 126 -9.88 13.18 4.91
CA GLU A 126 -10.54 14.50 5.01
C GLU A 126 -9.62 15.61 4.48
N ALA A 127 -8.34 15.58 4.84
CA ALA A 127 -7.35 16.54 4.34
C ALA A 127 -7.20 16.48 2.81
N ILE A 128 -7.23 15.28 2.20
CA ILE A 128 -7.22 15.09 0.75
C ILE A 128 -8.47 15.69 0.13
N SER A 129 -9.66 15.43 0.69
CA SER A 129 -10.90 16.00 0.16
C SER A 129 -10.86 17.53 0.10
N VAL A 130 -10.37 18.18 1.17
CA VAL A 130 -10.21 19.63 1.20
C VAL A 130 -9.13 20.08 0.19
N GLY A 131 -7.98 19.41 0.15
CA GLY A 131 -6.88 19.75 -0.76
C GLY A 131 -7.21 19.57 -2.24
N GLU A 132 -7.93 18.51 -2.63
CA GLU A 132 -8.40 18.28 -4.00
C GLU A 132 -9.40 19.36 -4.43
N LYS A 133 -10.29 19.81 -3.53
CA LYS A 133 -11.19 20.94 -3.80
C LYS A 133 -10.42 22.25 -4.04
N LEU A 134 -9.47 22.58 -3.16
CA LEU A 134 -8.61 23.76 -3.36
C LEU A 134 -7.82 23.69 -4.67
N TYR A 135 -7.39 22.49 -5.06
CA TYR A 135 -6.66 22.29 -6.32
C TYR A 135 -7.53 22.51 -7.57
N GLN A 136 -8.86 22.30 -7.51
CA GLN A 136 -9.75 22.58 -8.64
C GLN A 136 -9.77 24.07 -9.01
N PHE A 137 -9.58 24.94 -8.02
CA PHE A 137 -9.57 26.40 -8.19
C PHE A 137 -8.16 26.98 -7.99
N ILE A 138 -7.13 26.28 -8.45
CA ILE A 138 -5.73 26.66 -8.23
C ILE A 138 -5.28 27.88 -9.06
N GLU A 139 -5.91 28.14 -10.20
CA GLU A 139 -5.48 29.19 -11.15
C GLU A 139 -5.58 30.64 -10.61
N PRO A 140 -6.64 31.03 -9.87
CA PRO A 140 -6.76 32.37 -9.30
C PRO A 140 -5.85 32.62 -8.09
N PHE A 141 -5.21 31.59 -7.53
CA PHE A 141 -4.43 31.72 -6.30
C PHE A 141 -3.06 32.38 -6.54
N GLU A 142 -2.57 33.08 -5.51
CA GLU A 142 -1.19 33.56 -5.49
C GLU A 142 -0.21 32.39 -5.66
N GLU A 143 0.86 32.58 -6.44
CA GLU A 143 1.81 31.53 -6.81
C GLU A 143 2.34 30.74 -5.60
N LYS A 144 2.73 31.43 -4.51
CA LYS A 144 3.24 30.78 -3.29
C LYS A 144 2.18 29.95 -2.59
N PHE A 145 0.94 30.44 -2.54
CA PHE A 145 -0.17 29.72 -1.94
C PHE A 145 -0.55 28.49 -2.76
N ALA A 146 -0.61 28.64 -4.08
CA ALA A 146 -0.87 27.54 -5.00
C ALA A 146 0.20 26.43 -4.87
N GLN A 147 1.48 26.81 -4.77
CA GLN A 147 2.57 25.86 -4.50
C GLN A 147 2.40 25.15 -3.14
N ALA A 148 1.98 25.87 -2.09
CA ALA A 148 1.77 25.32 -0.77
C ALA A 148 0.63 24.26 -0.75
N VAL A 149 -0.51 24.56 -1.40
CA VAL A 149 -1.62 23.61 -1.60
C VAL A 149 -1.13 22.34 -2.30
N CYS A 150 -0.40 22.51 -3.41
CA CYS A 150 0.11 21.38 -4.17
C CYS A 150 1.11 20.52 -3.36
N PHE A 151 2.04 21.13 -2.62
CA PHE A 151 2.99 20.38 -1.80
C PHE A 151 2.29 19.60 -0.68
N LEU A 152 1.31 20.19 0.00
CA LEU A 152 0.51 19.49 1.01
C LEU A 152 -0.21 18.28 0.39
N LEU A 153 -0.80 18.47 -0.79
CA LEU A 153 -1.52 17.40 -1.48
C LEU A 153 -0.57 16.28 -1.97
N VAL A 154 0.66 16.61 -2.40
CA VAL A 154 1.70 15.61 -2.69
C VAL A 154 2.05 14.80 -1.44
N ASP A 155 2.25 15.44 -0.29
CA ASP A 155 2.51 14.73 0.97
C ASP A 155 1.37 13.75 1.31
N LEU A 156 0.13 14.21 1.18
CA LEU A 156 -1.07 13.40 1.45
C LEU A 156 -1.21 12.22 0.48
N TYR A 157 -0.97 12.41 -0.82
CA TYR A 157 -0.98 11.32 -1.79
C TYR A 157 0.11 10.29 -1.51
N LEU A 158 1.32 10.72 -1.15
CA LEU A 158 2.40 9.79 -0.80
C LEU A 158 2.10 9.03 0.50
N LEU A 159 1.49 9.67 1.50
CA LEU A 159 1.09 9.00 2.75
C LEU A 159 -0.03 7.97 2.54
N THR A 160 -0.90 8.20 1.57
CA THR A 160 -2.01 7.29 1.22
C THR A 160 -1.68 6.35 0.05
N TYR A 161 -0.40 6.23 -0.32
CA TYR A 161 0.10 5.34 -1.39
C TYR A 161 -0.47 5.61 -2.80
N GLN A 162 -0.91 6.85 -3.08
CA GLN A 162 -1.38 7.32 -4.39
C GLN A 162 -0.24 7.95 -5.22
N ALA A 163 0.83 7.18 -5.47
CA ALA A 163 2.07 7.68 -6.07
C ALA A 163 1.91 8.27 -7.48
N GLU A 164 0.97 7.75 -8.29
CA GLU A 164 0.72 8.24 -9.65
C GLU A 164 0.14 9.66 -9.65
N LYS A 165 -0.88 9.91 -8.81
CA LYS A 165 -1.44 11.25 -8.61
C LYS A 165 -0.37 12.24 -8.12
N ALA A 166 0.48 11.80 -7.19
CA ALA A 166 1.59 12.63 -6.71
C ALA A 166 2.56 13.00 -7.84
N LEU A 167 2.95 12.05 -8.70
CA LEU A 167 3.83 12.32 -9.84
C LEU A 167 3.21 13.29 -10.87
N HIS A 168 1.91 13.13 -11.14
CA HIS A 168 1.19 14.05 -12.01
C HIS A 168 1.22 15.48 -11.47
N LEU A 169 0.88 15.64 -10.18
CA LEU A 169 0.88 16.94 -9.51
C LEU A 169 2.28 17.56 -9.43
N LEU A 170 3.33 16.76 -9.18
CA LEU A 170 4.72 17.22 -9.20
C LEU A 170 5.14 17.76 -10.58
N ALA A 171 4.66 17.16 -11.67
CA ALA A 171 4.93 17.66 -13.02
C ALA A 171 4.24 19.01 -13.29
N VAL A 172 3.05 19.22 -12.72
CA VAL A 172 2.37 20.54 -12.77
C VAL A 172 3.15 21.56 -11.94
N LEU A 173 3.56 21.20 -10.73
CA LEU A 173 4.29 22.09 -9.83
C LEU A 173 5.65 22.53 -10.40
N GLU A 174 6.35 21.65 -11.14
CA GLU A 174 7.56 22.02 -11.89
C GLU A 174 7.30 23.08 -12.97
N LYS A 175 6.17 22.99 -13.67
CA LYS A 175 5.79 23.99 -14.67
C LYS A 175 5.47 25.33 -14.00
N MET A 176 4.74 25.32 -12.88
CA MET A 176 4.41 26.52 -12.12
C MET A 176 5.67 27.27 -11.67
N ILE A 177 6.61 26.56 -11.04
CA ILE A 177 7.89 27.15 -10.58
C ILE A 177 8.75 27.65 -11.74
N SER A 178 8.69 26.99 -12.90
CA SER A 178 9.46 27.39 -14.08
C SER A 178 8.85 28.62 -14.79
N GLN A 179 7.53 28.76 -14.77
CA GLN A 179 6.80 29.86 -15.40
C GLN A 179 6.87 31.17 -14.59
N GLY A 180 6.85 31.10 -13.26
CA GLY A 180 7.06 32.28 -12.39
C GLY A 180 8.36 33.04 -12.68
N ASN A 181 9.38 32.35 -13.20
CA ASN A 181 10.66 32.94 -13.57
C ASN A 181 10.65 33.72 -14.91
N ASN A 182 9.68 33.47 -15.81
CA ASN A 182 9.62 34.11 -17.13
C ASN A 182 8.78 35.39 -17.14
N ASN A 183 7.76 35.51 -16.30
CA ASN A 183 6.94 36.72 -16.22
C ASN A 183 7.67 37.92 -15.60
N SER A 184 8.71 37.69 -14.81
CA SER A 184 9.59 38.76 -14.28
C SER A 184 10.42 39.48 -15.36
N LYS A 185 10.54 38.95 -16.58
CA LYS A 185 11.39 39.52 -17.65
C LYS A 185 10.65 40.37 -18.69
N ASN A 186 9.31 40.38 -18.69
CA ASN A 186 8.52 41.02 -19.74
C ASN A 186 7.85 42.36 -19.34
N GLY A 187 8.19 42.93 -18.18
CA GLY A 187 7.83 44.31 -17.84
C GLY A 187 8.74 45.30 -18.59
N LYS A 188 8.19 46.03 -19.57
CA LYS A 188 8.88 47.08 -20.32
C LYS A 188 9.62 48.05 -19.39
N ASN A 189 10.92 48.23 -19.64
CA ASN A 189 11.73 49.31 -19.10
C ASN A 189 11.17 50.67 -19.55
N GLU A 190 10.66 51.46 -18.61
CA GLU A 190 10.77 52.93 -18.69
C GLU A 190 11.26 53.48 -17.33
N SER A 191 12.50 53.98 -17.39
CA SER A 191 13.23 54.96 -16.56
C SER A 191 12.82 55.29 -15.11
N GLY A 192 13.80 55.16 -14.22
CA GLY A 192 13.86 55.88 -12.93
C GLY A 192 14.94 55.35 -11.98
N ASN A 193 16.15 55.91 -12.04
CA ASN A 193 17.30 55.56 -11.19
C ASN A 193 17.06 55.81 -9.70
N ASN A 194 17.17 54.76 -8.86
CA ASN A 194 17.91 54.68 -7.58
C ASN A 194 17.30 53.66 -6.60
N THR A 195 17.70 52.38 -6.67
CA THR A 195 17.72 51.39 -5.55
C THR A 195 18.35 50.07 -6.03
N ASN A 196 19.66 50.02 -6.25
CA ASN A 196 20.35 48.83 -6.81
C ASN A 196 20.80 47.77 -5.76
N LYS A 197 20.60 48.01 -4.46
CA LYS A 197 21.07 47.11 -3.39
C LYS A 197 19.99 46.16 -2.83
N ASP A 198 18.75 46.60 -2.70
CA ASP A 198 17.65 45.74 -2.22
C ASP A 198 17.06 44.83 -3.31
N SER A 199 17.04 45.30 -4.56
CA SER A 199 16.54 44.56 -5.72
C SER A 199 17.44 43.37 -6.13
N SER A 200 18.74 43.43 -5.83
CA SER A 200 19.68 42.34 -6.06
C SER A 200 19.59 41.26 -4.97
N ASN A 201 19.38 41.65 -3.71
CA ASN A 201 19.13 40.72 -2.60
C ASN A 201 17.80 39.96 -2.76
N GLN A 202 16.71 40.63 -3.14
CA GLN A 202 15.42 39.98 -3.37
C GLN A 202 15.44 39.00 -4.55
N LYS A 203 16.18 39.29 -5.62
CA LYS A 203 16.39 38.36 -6.74
C LYS A 203 17.20 37.13 -6.35
N ALA A 204 18.23 37.31 -5.51
CA ALA A 204 19.05 36.21 -5.00
C ALA A 204 18.25 35.30 -4.04
N GLU A 205 17.44 35.89 -3.15
CA GLU A 205 16.58 35.17 -2.21
C GLU A 205 15.46 34.39 -2.93
N SER A 206 14.82 35.00 -3.93
CA SER A 206 13.85 34.31 -4.80
C SER A 206 14.49 33.14 -5.58
N GLY A 207 15.70 33.33 -6.11
CA GLY A 207 16.46 32.26 -6.75
C GLY A 207 16.78 31.09 -5.82
N ALA A 208 17.15 31.38 -4.56
CA ALA A 208 17.42 30.35 -3.55
C ALA A 208 16.16 29.55 -3.18
N LEU A 209 15.00 30.21 -3.02
CA LEU A 209 13.73 29.57 -2.74
C LEU A 209 13.29 28.62 -3.86
N ILE A 210 13.54 29.01 -5.12
CA ILE A 210 13.26 28.16 -6.29
C ILE A 210 14.12 26.89 -6.27
N GLU A 211 15.41 27.00 -5.96
CA GLU A 211 16.30 25.83 -5.88
C GLU A 211 15.91 24.89 -4.73
N VAL A 212 15.47 25.43 -3.59
CA VAL A 212 14.91 24.63 -2.48
C VAL A 212 13.65 23.89 -2.93
N ALA A 213 12.73 24.56 -3.62
CA ALA A 213 11.51 23.96 -4.13
C ALA A 213 11.80 22.84 -5.15
N LYS A 214 12.72 23.07 -6.11
CA LYS A 214 13.17 22.05 -7.07
C LYS A 214 13.79 20.85 -6.38
N SER A 215 14.66 21.09 -5.40
CA SER A 215 15.27 20.03 -4.59
C SER A 215 14.18 19.17 -3.90
N LYS A 216 13.15 19.82 -3.34
CA LYS A 216 12.01 19.14 -2.70
C LYS A 216 11.21 18.29 -3.68
N ILE A 217 10.96 18.79 -4.90
CA ILE A 217 10.27 18.04 -5.98
C ILE A 217 11.02 16.75 -6.32
N HIS A 218 12.33 16.84 -6.54
CA HIS A 218 13.14 15.66 -6.87
C HIS A 218 13.07 14.62 -5.74
N GLN A 219 13.12 15.05 -4.49
CA GLN A 219 12.95 14.15 -3.33
C GLN A 219 11.58 13.46 -3.33
N TYR A 220 10.49 14.19 -3.62
CA TYR A 220 9.16 13.60 -3.72
C TYR A 220 9.02 12.62 -4.88
N LYS A 221 9.58 12.93 -6.05
CA LYS A 221 9.60 12.02 -7.19
C LYS A 221 10.33 10.71 -6.85
N VAL A 222 11.47 10.78 -6.15
CA VAL A 222 12.15 9.57 -5.67
C VAL A 222 11.26 8.76 -4.73
N ARG A 223 10.57 9.39 -3.77
CA ARG A 223 9.62 8.71 -2.87
C ARG A 223 8.50 8.01 -3.64
N ALA A 224 7.91 8.68 -4.63
CA ALA A 224 6.87 8.10 -5.49
C ALA A 224 7.39 6.90 -6.29
N TYR A 225 8.55 7.04 -6.95
CA TYR A 225 9.14 5.94 -7.73
C TYR A 225 9.55 4.74 -6.86
N ILE A 226 9.98 4.97 -5.61
CA ILE A 226 10.23 3.91 -4.63
C ILE A 226 8.93 3.16 -4.30
N GLN A 227 7.83 3.86 -4.02
CA GLN A 227 6.53 3.25 -3.73
C GLN A 227 6.01 2.40 -4.90
N MET A 228 6.19 2.90 -6.13
CA MET A 228 5.84 2.16 -7.36
C MET A 228 6.85 1.08 -7.75
N LYS A 229 7.96 0.92 -7.01
CA LYS A 229 9.08 0.03 -7.32
C LYS A 229 9.69 0.26 -8.72
N SER A 230 9.58 1.47 -9.26
CA SER A 230 10.12 1.85 -10.58
C SER A 230 11.62 2.21 -10.49
N LEU A 231 12.47 1.19 -10.42
CA LEU A 231 13.91 1.38 -10.15
C LEU A 231 14.65 2.16 -11.25
N LYS A 232 14.25 2.04 -12.52
CA LYS A 232 14.90 2.76 -13.64
C LYS A 232 14.66 4.27 -13.55
N ALA A 233 13.41 4.67 -13.29
CA ALA A 233 13.05 6.07 -13.11
C ALA A 233 13.70 6.63 -11.83
N CYS A 234 13.58 5.90 -10.72
CA CYS A 234 14.19 6.26 -9.44
C CYS A 234 15.71 6.51 -9.54
N LYS A 235 16.44 5.70 -10.30
CA LYS A 235 17.91 5.87 -10.48
C LYS A 235 18.26 7.21 -11.14
N ARG A 236 17.47 7.64 -12.14
CA ARG A 236 17.69 8.93 -12.82
C ARG A 236 17.41 10.06 -11.84
N GLU A 237 16.29 9.97 -11.14
CA GLU A 237 15.84 11.00 -10.21
C GLU A 237 16.77 11.18 -9.00
N ILE A 238 17.37 10.10 -8.49
CA ILE A 238 18.38 10.18 -7.43
C ILE A 238 19.59 11.00 -7.87
N LYS A 239 19.99 10.95 -9.14
CA LYS A 239 21.09 11.81 -9.61
C LYS A 239 20.71 13.28 -9.51
N SER A 240 19.47 13.63 -9.87
CA SER A 240 18.95 14.99 -9.73
C SER A 240 18.97 15.45 -8.27
N VAL A 241 18.48 14.61 -7.35
CA VAL A 241 18.54 14.89 -5.89
C VAL A 241 19.98 15.13 -5.42
N MET A 242 20.93 14.29 -5.83
CA MET A 242 22.34 14.46 -5.43
C MET A 242 22.95 15.74 -6.00
N ASN A 243 22.52 16.19 -7.18
CA ASN A 243 23.01 17.41 -7.80
C ASN A 243 22.45 18.67 -7.12
N THR A 244 21.17 18.67 -6.72
CA THR A 244 20.51 19.84 -6.11
C THR A 244 20.71 19.92 -4.60
N ALA A 245 20.69 18.79 -3.90
CA ALA A 245 20.69 18.71 -2.44
C ALA A 245 22.01 18.16 -1.86
N GLY A 246 22.96 17.77 -2.71
CA GLY A 246 24.24 17.22 -2.27
C GLY A 246 24.11 16.00 -1.36
N ASN A 247 25.02 15.90 -0.38
CA ASN A 247 25.05 14.86 0.65
C ASN A 247 24.18 15.20 1.87
N SER A 248 23.06 15.89 1.70
CA SER A 248 22.13 16.13 2.80
C SER A 248 21.56 14.82 3.35
N ALA A 249 21.09 14.83 4.61
CA ALA A 249 20.51 13.66 5.23
C ALA A 249 19.33 13.07 4.42
N PRO A 250 18.34 13.86 3.93
CA PRO A 250 17.28 13.33 3.07
C PRO A 250 17.80 12.65 1.79
N SER A 251 18.79 13.25 1.11
CA SER A 251 19.40 12.68 -0.10
C SER A 251 20.03 11.30 0.16
N LEU A 252 20.79 11.19 1.25
CA LEU A 252 21.48 9.95 1.61
C LEU A 252 20.50 8.86 2.07
N PHE A 253 19.44 9.23 2.80
CA PHE A 253 18.38 8.31 3.19
C PHE A 253 17.64 7.76 1.97
N LEU A 254 17.24 8.62 1.03
CA LEU A 254 16.57 8.21 -0.21
C LEU A 254 17.46 7.31 -1.08
N LYS A 255 18.74 7.69 -1.24
CA LYS A 255 19.72 6.90 -2.00
C LYS A 255 20.00 5.55 -1.33
N SER A 256 20.04 5.52 0.00
CA SER A 256 20.18 4.26 0.75
C SER A 256 18.97 3.35 0.55
N ASN A 257 17.75 3.88 0.64
CA ASN A 257 16.51 3.13 0.40
C ASN A 257 16.50 2.51 -1.01
N PHE A 258 16.89 3.29 -2.02
CA PHE A 258 17.03 2.77 -3.38
C PHE A 258 18.06 1.63 -3.51
N GLU A 259 19.23 1.73 -2.87
CA GLU A 259 20.21 0.64 -2.90
C GLU A 259 19.73 -0.58 -2.09
N TYR A 260 18.95 -0.37 -1.03
CA TYR A 260 18.28 -1.45 -0.29
C TYR A 260 17.31 -2.23 -1.19
N LEU A 261 16.46 -1.54 -1.97
CA LEU A 261 15.54 -2.18 -2.92
C LEU A 261 16.26 -2.97 -4.03
N ARG A 262 17.51 -2.61 -4.34
CA ARG A 262 18.36 -3.31 -5.30
C ARG A 262 19.10 -4.51 -4.72
N GLY A 263 18.94 -4.81 -3.43
CA GLY A 263 19.70 -5.84 -2.73
C GLY A 263 21.14 -5.44 -2.39
N ASN A 264 21.55 -4.18 -2.62
CA ASN A 264 22.90 -3.70 -2.36
C ASN A 264 23.06 -3.26 -0.89
N TYR A 265 22.78 -4.17 0.05
CA TYR A 265 22.66 -3.86 1.48
C TYR A 265 23.89 -3.22 2.09
N ARG A 266 25.10 -3.70 1.76
CA ARG A 266 26.36 -3.11 2.27
C ARG A 266 26.52 -1.65 1.87
N LYS A 267 26.09 -1.30 0.65
CA LYS A 267 26.13 0.07 0.14
C LYS A 267 25.07 0.93 0.82
N ALA A 268 23.86 0.39 1.03
CA ALA A 268 22.80 1.07 1.77
C ALA A 268 23.25 1.45 3.20
N VAL A 269 23.92 0.55 3.93
CA VAL A 269 24.49 0.84 5.27
C VAL A 269 25.54 1.95 5.21
N LYS A 270 26.49 1.87 4.27
CA LYS A 270 27.53 2.91 4.12
C LYS A 270 26.93 4.29 3.87
N LEU A 271 25.89 4.38 3.04
CA LEU A 271 25.19 5.63 2.75
C LEU A 271 24.46 6.19 3.98
N LEU A 272 23.78 5.35 4.76
CA LEU A 272 23.13 5.80 6.00
C LEU A 272 24.15 6.30 7.02
N ASN A 273 25.28 5.60 7.20
CA ASN A 273 26.32 6.00 8.13
C ASN A 273 27.02 7.30 7.71
N SER A 274 26.98 7.66 6.43
CA SER A 274 27.51 8.94 5.93
C SER A 274 26.57 10.12 6.12
N ALA A 275 25.32 9.90 6.55
CA ALA A 275 24.36 10.97 6.78
C ALA A 275 24.71 11.75 8.05
N ASN A 276 24.87 13.08 7.92
CA ASN A 276 25.12 13.94 9.06
C ASN A 276 23.81 14.19 9.85
N ILE A 277 23.51 13.30 10.78
CA ILE A 277 22.29 13.38 11.60
C ILE A 277 22.39 14.50 12.65
N ALA A 278 23.60 14.93 13.03
CA ALA A 278 23.82 15.91 14.09
C ALA A 278 23.41 17.34 13.69
N GLU A 279 23.54 17.69 12.41
CA GLU A 279 23.17 19.00 11.87
C GLU A 279 21.65 19.17 11.66
N HIS A 280 20.86 18.12 11.91
CA HIS A 280 19.41 18.21 11.73
C HIS A 280 18.77 19.15 12.77
N PRO A 281 17.81 20.02 12.39
CA PRO A 281 17.16 20.99 13.30
C PRO A 281 16.40 20.38 14.51
N GLY A 282 16.33 19.06 14.60
CA GLY A 282 15.67 18.31 15.67
C GLY A 282 14.16 18.15 15.47
N PHE A 283 13.58 17.18 16.18
CA PHE A 283 12.16 16.83 16.06
C PHE A 283 11.24 17.93 16.62
N MET A 284 11.70 18.77 17.54
CA MET A 284 10.92 19.91 18.08
C MET A 284 10.57 20.96 17.02
N LYS A 285 11.41 21.10 15.98
CA LYS A 285 11.19 22.05 14.88
C LYS A 285 10.53 21.41 13.67
N THR A 286 10.86 20.15 13.40
CA THR A 286 10.50 19.46 12.14
C THR A 286 9.42 18.40 12.30
N GLY A 287 9.18 17.90 13.51
CA GLY A 287 8.41 16.67 13.75
C GLY A 287 9.16 15.38 13.41
N GLU A 288 10.40 15.47 12.91
CA GLU A 288 11.15 14.32 12.40
C GLU A 288 12.29 13.90 13.34
N CYS A 289 12.23 12.64 13.81
CA CYS A 289 13.31 12.04 14.59
C CYS A 289 14.25 11.21 13.68
N LEU A 290 15.28 11.85 13.11
CA LEU A 290 16.23 11.19 12.21
C LEU A 290 16.98 10.03 12.85
N ARG A 291 17.28 10.09 14.16
CA ARG A 291 17.93 8.99 14.88
C ARG A 291 17.05 7.75 14.91
N CYS A 292 15.76 7.92 15.21
CA CYS A 292 14.77 6.84 15.15
C CYS A 292 14.70 6.25 13.73
N MET A 293 14.58 7.11 12.69
CA MET A 293 14.54 6.66 11.30
C MET A 293 15.81 5.91 10.88
N PHE A 294 16.98 6.39 11.29
CA PHE A 294 18.27 5.77 11.01
C PHE A 294 18.35 4.34 11.56
N TRP A 295 18.04 4.15 12.85
CA TRP A 295 18.07 2.82 13.46
C TRP A 295 17.01 1.89 12.88
N ASN A 296 15.81 2.39 12.61
CA ASN A 296 14.76 1.61 11.96
C ASN A 296 15.21 1.12 10.57
N ASN A 297 15.80 2.00 9.76
CA ASN A 297 16.26 1.65 8.42
C ASN A 297 17.41 0.63 8.46
N LEU A 298 18.34 0.73 9.42
CA LEU A 298 19.35 -0.31 9.65
C LEU A 298 18.71 -1.65 10.03
N GLY A 299 17.69 -1.64 10.89
CA GLY A 299 16.90 -2.82 11.24
C GLY A 299 16.32 -3.50 10.00
N CYS A 300 15.67 -2.73 9.12
CA CYS A 300 15.10 -3.22 7.86
C CYS A 300 16.17 -3.81 6.92
N ILE A 301 17.34 -3.17 6.81
CA ILE A 301 18.46 -3.68 5.99
C ILE A 301 18.96 -5.02 6.55
N HIS A 302 19.16 -5.12 7.87
CA HIS A 302 19.63 -6.35 8.50
C HIS A 302 18.60 -7.49 8.47
N PHE A 303 17.32 -7.16 8.55
CA PHE A 303 16.23 -8.10 8.28
C PHE A 303 16.36 -8.69 6.88
N ALA A 304 16.52 -7.85 5.84
CA ALA A 304 16.66 -8.31 4.46
C ALA A 304 17.95 -9.12 4.20
N MET A 305 18.99 -8.93 5.02
CA MET A 305 20.20 -9.74 5.00
C MET A 305 20.06 -11.10 5.72
N GLY A 306 18.89 -11.43 6.27
CA GLY A 306 18.69 -12.62 7.12
C GLY A 306 19.35 -12.53 8.50
N LYS A 307 19.90 -11.37 8.88
CA LYS A 307 20.59 -11.15 10.15
C LYS A 307 19.59 -10.75 11.23
N HIS A 308 18.67 -11.65 11.55
CA HIS A 308 17.50 -11.34 12.34
C HIS A 308 17.80 -10.82 13.76
N ASN A 309 18.78 -11.39 14.45
CA ASN A 309 19.23 -10.92 15.77
C ASN A 309 19.80 -9.49 15.75
N LEU A 310 20.48 -9.11 14.66
CA LEU A 310 21.00 -7.76 14.50
C LEU A 310 19.89 -6.77 14.11
N GLY A 311 18.92 -7.23 13.30
CA GLY A 311 17.73 -6.45 12.98
C GLY A 311 16.93 -6.06 14.21
N ILE A 312 16.65 -7.00 15.14
CA ILE A 312 15.91 -6.69 16.37
C ILE A 312 16.68 -5.74 17.28
N PHE A 313 18.01 -5.87 17.34
CA PHE A 313 18.85 -4.94 18.11
C PHE A 313 18.67 -3.49 17.62
N TYR A 314 18.67 -3.28 16.29
CA TYR A 314 18.47 -1.95 15.74
C TYR A 314 17.02 -1.45 15.86
N PHE A 315 16.01 -2.31 15.72
CA PHE A 315 14.63 -1.89 15.98
C PHE A 315 14.40 -1.50 17.44
N LYS A 316 14.99 -2.21 18.41
CA LYS A 316 14.95 -1.82 19.82
C LYS A 316 15.60 -0.45 20.08
N LYS A 317 16.73 -0.17 19.42
CA LYS A 317 17.35 1.17 19.46
C LYS A 317 16.45 2.24 18.86
N ALA A 318 15.78 1.95 17.74
CA ALA A 318 14.82 2.87 17.15
C ALA A 318 13.66 3.18 18.12
N LEU A 319 13.13 2.16 18.79
CA LEU A 319 12.07 2.32 19.79
C LEU A 319 12.54 3.16 20.98
N GLN A 320 13.77 2.94 21.46
CA GLN A 320 14.36 3.76 22.52
C GLN A 320 14.47 5.24 22.12
N GLU A 321 14.92 5.55 20.91
CA GLU A 321 14.97 6.94 20.42
C GLU A 321 13.58 7.55 20.27
N ASN A 322 12.59 6.77 19.85
CA ASN A 322 11.19 7.21 19.78
C ASN A 322 10.63 7.54 21.17
N ASP A 323 10.85 6.65 22.15
CA ASP A 323 10.35 6.81 23.51
C ASP A 323 11.04 7.99 24.20
N ASN A 324 12.35 8.19 23.97
CA ASN A 324 13.08 9.37 24.43
C ASN A 324 12.53 10.67 23.83
N ALA A 325 12.20 10.69 22.55
CA ALA A 325 11.58 11.86 21.91
C ALA A 325 10.18 12.13 22.47
N CYS A 326 9.39 11.07 22.70
CA CYS A 326 8.06 11.20 23.30
C CYS A 326 8.12 11.71 24.76
N ALA A 327 9.09 11.24 25.54
CA ALA A 327 9.29 11.70 26.93
C ALA A 327 9.59 13.21 27.01
N GLN A 328 10.31 13.76 26.03
CA GLN A 328 10.61 15.20 25.95
C GLN A 328 9.40 16.06 25.59
N LEU A 329 8.35 15.49 24.98
CA LEU A 329 7.15 16.23 24.57
C LEU A 329 6.12 16.42 25.70
N GLY A 330 6.40 15.87 26.90
CA GLY A 330 5.47 15.86 28.02
C GLY A 330 4.26 14.94 27.80
N THR A 331 3.66 14.49 28.89
CA THR A 331 2.35 13.82 28.83
C THR A 331 1.30 14.88 28.48
N GLY A 332 0.58 14.68 27.38
CA GLY A 332 -0.52 15.56 26.99
C GLY A 332 -1.49 15.80 28.14
N SER A 333 -2.12 16.97 28.16
CA SER A 333 -3.11 17.30 29.20
C SER A 333 -4.18 16.20 29.30
N SER A 334 -4.57 15.85 30.54
CA SER A 334 -5.70 14.95 30.79
C SER A 334 -7.05 15.57 30.44
N ASP A 335 -7.08 16.89 30.21
CA ASP A 335 -8.24 17.61 29.72
C ASP A 335 -8.51 17.26 28.25
N PRO A 336 -9.67 16.67 27.91
CA PRO A 336 -10.06 16.35 26.54
C PRO A 336 -10.00 17.55 25.58
N GLY A 337 -10.21 18.77 26.07
CA GLY A 337 -10.16 20.01 25.30
C GLY A 337 -8.75 20.49 24.94
N LYS A 338 -7.70 19.90 25.53
CA LYS A 338 -6.29 20.30 25.34
C LYS A 338 -5.40 19.12 24.92
N LYS A 339 -5.98 18.12 24.28
CA LYS A 339 -5.30 16.87 23.91
C LYS A 339 -4.10 17.08 22.97
N PHE A 340 -4.20 18.04 22.06
CA PHE A 340 -3.20 18.32 21.03
C PHE A 340 -2.38 19.60 21.33
N SER A 341 -2.65 20.23 22.47
CA SER A 341 -1.96 21.43 22.94
C SER A 341 -0.85 21.10 23.93
N GLY A 342 0.04 22.07 24.19
CA GLY A 342 1.20 21.94 25.09
C GLY A 342 2.48 21.42 24.42
N ARG A 343 2.45 21.17 23.11
CA ARG A 343 3.62 20.79 22.30
C ARG A 343 3.50 21.38 20.90
N PRO A 344 4.61 21.66 20.20
CA PRO A 344 4.54 22.18 18.84
C PRO A 344 3.78 21.23 17.91
N MET A 345 2.86 21.74 17.09
CA MET A 345 1.99 20.93 16.21
C MET A 345 2.76 19.94 15.32
N CYS A 346 3.94 20.31 14.81
CA CYS A 346 4.76 19.42 13.98
C CYS A 346 5.12 18.10 14.71
N THR A 347 5.21 18.14 16.04
CA THR A 347 5.58 16.98 16.87
C THR A 347 4.47 15.93 17.03
N LEU A 348 3.24 16.24 16.61
CA LEU A 348 2.12 15.28 16.61
C LEU A 348 2.38 14.07 15.69
N LEU A 349 3.29 14.23 14.71
CA LEU A 349 3.69 13.17 13.80
C LEU A 349 4.93 12.37 14.27
N THR A 350 5.59 12.80 15.36
CA THR A 350 6.87 12.24 15.85
C THR A 350 6.74 10.79 16.31
N ASN A 351 5.64 10.45 17.00
CA ASN A 351 5.48 9.11 17.57
C ASN A 351 5.27 8.07 16.46
N LYS A 352 6.21 7.12 16.36
CA LYS A 352 6.23 5.98 15.43
C LYS A 352 6.18 4.63 16.15
N ARG A 353 5.72 4.59 17.41
CA ARG A 353 5.77 3.40 18.26
C ARG A 353 5.15 2.17 17.59
N TYR A 354 3.95 2.30 17.04
CA TYR A 354 3.22 1.16 16.47
C TYR A 354 3.87 0.64 15.18
N GLU A 355 4.43 1.52 14.34
CA GLU A 355 5.22 1.13 13.17
C GLU A 355 6.49 0.36 13.58
N LEU A 356 7.16 0.80 14.64
CA LEU A 356 8.36 0.14 15.16
C LEU A 356 8.05 -1.21 15.83
N LEU A 357 6.96 -1.29 16.59
CA LEU A 357 6.49 -2.54 17.20
C LEU A 357 6.08 -3.57 16.16
N TYR A 358 5.44 -3.13 15.07
CA TYR A 358 5.20 -4.00 13.92
C TYR A 358 6.52 -4.61 13.40
N ASN A 359 7.52 -3.78 13.13
CA ASN A 359 8.84 -4.25 12.66
C ASN A 359 9.52 -5.18 13.66
N CYS A 360 9.49 -4.86 14.96
CA CYS A 360 9.98 -5.72 16.04
C CYS A 360 9.27 -7.07 16.05
N GLY A 361 7.93 -7.08 15.94
CA GLY A 361 7.11 -8.28 15.96
C GLY A 361 7.44 -9.23 14.80
N ILE A 362 7.49 -8.70 13.57
CA ILE A 362 7.93 -9.48 12.40
C ILE A 362 9.33 -10.05 12.64
N GLN A 363 10.25 -9.22 13.12
CA GLN A 363 11.63 -9.62 13.34
C GLN A 363 11.76 -10.73 14.39
N LEU A 364 11.00 -10.66 15.49
CA LEU A 364 10.97 -11.66 16.57
C LEU A 364 10.36 -12.98 16.11
N LEU A 365 9.35 -12.94 15.26
CA LEU A 365 8.75 -14.14 14.67
C LEU A 365 9.80 -14.91 13.85
N HIS A 366 10.61 -14.22 13.05
CA HIS A 366 11.71 -14.82 12.29
C HIS A 366 12.88 -15.35 13.15
N ILE A 367 13.04 -14.87 14.39
CA ILE A 367 14.02 -15.41 15.35
C ILE A 367 13.49 -16.71 16.02
N GLY A 368 12.20 -17.03 15.86
CA GLY A 368 11.56 -18.14 16.57
C GLY A 368 11.12 -17.76 17.99
N ARG A 369 10.81 -16.47 18.24
CA ARG A 369 10.24 -15.99 19.51
C ARG A 369 8.78 -15.55 19.33
N PRO A 370 7.85 -16.49 19.09
CA PRO A 370 6.48 -16.17 18.69
C PRO A 370 5.69 -15.43 19.78
N LEU A 371 5.92 -15.70 21.07
CA LEU A 371 5.20 -15.01 22.15
C LEU A 371 5.59 -13.53 22.27
N ALA A 372 6.89 -13.22 22.21
CA ALA A 372 7.35 -11.83 22.20
C ALA A 372 6.92 -11.09 20.93
N ALA A 373 6.86 -11.80 19.79
CA ALA A 373 6.31 -11.25 18.56
C ALA A 373 4.82 -10.91 18.70
N PHE A 374 4.05 -11.82 19.31
CA PHE A 374 2.62 -11.64 19.58
C PHE A 374 2.36 -10.37 20.40
N GLU A 375 3.08 -10.15 21.50
CA GLU A 375 2.95 -8.94 22.33
C GLU A 375 3.14 -7.66 21.51
N CYS A 376 4.20 -7.60 20.69
CA CYS A 376 4.48 -6.44 19.85
C CYS A 376 3.38 -6.20 18.79
N LEU A 377 2.88 -7.27 18.15
CA LEU A 377 1.89 -7.18 17.09
C LEU A 377 0.48 -6.88 17.62
N ILE A 378 0.15 -7.32 18.83
CA ILE A 378 -1.10 -6.96 19.51
C ILE A 378 -1.15 -5.46 19.83
N GLU A 379 -0.04 -4.85 20.25
CA GLU A 379 0.01 -3.38 20.39
C GLU A 379 -0.20 -2.71 19.02
N ALA A 380 0.44 -3.20 17.96
CA ALA A 380 0.32 -2.61 16.62
C ALA A 380 -1.09 -2.70 16.02
N VAL A 381 -1.83 -3.79 16.27
CA VAL A 381 -3.15 -4.01 15.67
C VAL A 381 -4.22 -3.10 16.25
N GLN A 382 -4.02 -2.52 17.44
CA GLN A 382 -4.92 -1.52 18.02
C GLN A 382 -5.05 -0.28 17.11
N VAL A 383 -4.00 0.03 16.34
CA VAL A 383 -4.00 1.17 15.40
C VAL A 383 -4.15 0.72 13.95
N TYR A 384 -3.57 -0.42 13.57
CA TYR A 384 -3.61 -0.94 12.19
C TYR A 384 -4.57 -2.11 12.02
N HIS A 385 -5.74 -2.06 12.68
CA HIS A 385 -6.74 -3.13 12.66
C HIS A 385 -7.31 -3.40 11.26
N SER A 386 -7.21 -2.47 10.32
CA SER A 386 -7.63 -2.64 8.92
C SER A 386 -6.56 -3.26 8.02
N ASN A 387 -5.39 -3.65 8.57
CA ASN A 387 -4.33 -4.31 7.81
C ASN A 387 -4.48 -5.84 7.85
N PRO A 388 -4.93 -6.51 6.77
CA PRO A 388 -5.11 -7.97 6.76
C PRO A 388 -3.80 -8.74 6.99
N ARG A 389 -2.66 -8.20 6.55
CA ARG A 389 -1.36 -8.84 6.75
C ARG A 389 -0.96 -8.87 8.22
N LEU A 390 -1.28 -7.83 8.99
CA LEU A 390 -0.97 -7.80 10.42
C LEU A 390 -1.74 -8.90 11.16
N TRP A 391 -3.03 -9.06 10.88
CA TRP A 391 -3.83 -10.15 11.43
C TRP A 391 -3.25 -11.54 11.09
N LEU A 392 -2.80 -11.73 9.86
CA LEU A 392 -2.13 -12.97 9.45
C LEU A 392 -0.85 -13.22 10.25
N ARG A 393 -0.03 -12.18 10.50
CA ARG A 393 1.20 -12.29 11.31
C ARG A 393 0.91 -12.60 12.78
N ILE A 394 -0.19 -12.08 13.33
CA ILE A 394 -0.63 -12.44 14.69
C ILE A 394 -1.04 -13.91 14.73
N ALA A 395 -1.81 -14.39 13.73
CA ALA A 395 -2.17 -15.80 13.63
C ALA A 395 -0.94 -16.71 13.52
N GLU A 396 0.07 -16.32 12.73
CA GLU A 396 1.34 -17.04 12.64
C GLU A 396 2.04 -17.14 14.00
N CYS A 397 2.01 -16.07 14.81
CA CYS A 397 2.57 -16.12 16.17
C CYS A 397 1.82 -17.13 17.05
N CYS A 398 0.49 -17.13 17.01
CA CYS A 398 -0.32 -18.09 17.75
C CYS A 398 -0.03 -19.54 17.33
N ILE A 399 0.01 -19.81 16.03
CA ILE A 399 0.29 -21.15 15.50
C ILE A 399 1.70 -21.58 15.88
N ALA A 400 2.70 -20.71 15.72
CA ALA A 400 4.08 -21.00 16.06
C ALA A 400 4.30 -21.24 17.56
N ALA A 401 3.54 -20.55 18.43
CA ALA A 401 3.59 -20.77 19.87
C ALA A 401 2.97 -22.12 20.29
N ASN A 402 2.00 -22.63 19.53
CA ASN A 402 1.30 -23.89 19.81
C ASN A 402 1.80 -25.07 18.97
N LYS A 403 2.74 -24.83 18.03
CA LYS A 403 3.40 -25.89 17.27
C LYS A 403 4.31 -26.62 18.26
N GLY A 404 3.92 -27.84 18.63
CA GLY A 404 4.68 -28.67 19.57
C GLY A 404 6.17 -28.71 19.20
N THR A 405 7.04 -28.72 20.20
CA THR A 405 8.47 -28.94 19.96
C THR A 405 8.63 -30.26 19.20
N SER A 406 9.51 -30.27 18.19
CA SER A 406 9.79 -31.44 17.34
C SER A 406 10.09 -32.75 18.12
N GLU A 407 10.39 -32.66 19.42
CA GLU A 407 10.55 -33.80 20.34
C GLU A 407 9.25 -34.56 20.65
N GLN A 408 8.07 -33.98 20.42
CA GLN A 408 6.78 -34.69 20.56
C GLN A 408 6.39 -35.51 19.34
N GLU A 409 6.99 -35.24 18.17
CA GLU A 409 6.73 -36.01 16.94
C GLU A 409 7.60 -37.27 16.85
N THR A 410 8.77 -37.30 17.51
CA THR A 410 9.70 -38.45 17.50
C THR A 410 9.43 -39.49 18.61
N LYS A 411 8.60 -39.18 19.60
CA LYS A 411 8.04 -40.17 20.52
C LYS A 411 6.70 -40.64 19.96
N GLY A 412 6.72 -41.79 19.30
CA GLY A 412 5.56 -42.41 18.66
C GLY A 412 4.30 -42.36 19.52
N LEU A 413 3.22 -41.90 18.88
CA LEU A 413 1.86 -41.68 19.39
C LEU A 413 1.75 -40.72 20.60
N PRO A 414 0.76 -39.80 20.59
CA PRO A 414 0.38 -39.12 21.81
C PRO A 414 0.08 -40.20 22.86
N SER A 415 0.73 -40.10 24.03
CA SER A 415 0.49 -41.00 25.16
C SER A 415 -1.03 -41.19 25.30
N LYS A 416 -1.51 -42.42 25.14
CA LYS A 416 -2.94 -42.82 25.16
C LYS A 416 -3.70 -42.38 26.43
N LYS A 417 -3.03 -41.72 27.38
CA LYS A 417 -3.60 -41.13 28.60
C LYS A 417 -4.63 -40.03 28.38
N GLY A 418 -4.79 -39.47 27.17
CA GLY A 418 -5.81 -38.46 26.88
C GLY A 418 -7.06 -39.00 26.20
N ILE A 419 -6.94 -40.05 25.39
CA ILE A 419 -8.03 -40.51 24.52
C ILE A 419 -8.96 -41.49 25.24
N VAL A 420 -8.46 -42.25 26.21
CA VAL A 420 -9.26 -43.21 26.98
C VAL A 420 -9.68 -42.58 28.29
N GLN A 421 -10.96 -42.26 28.43
CA GLN A 421 -11.54 -41.71 29.65
C GLN A 421 -11.74 -42.80 30.71
N SER A 422 -12.20 -43.99 30.30
CA SER A 422 -12.31 -45.15 31.19
C SER A 422 -12.40 -46.46 30.40
N ILE A 423 -12.24 -47.59 31.09
CA ILE A 423 -12.43 -48.93 30.54
C ILE A 423 -13.48 -49.62 31.41
N VAL A 424 -14.53 -50.16 30.80
CA VAL A 424 -15.65 -50.80 31.50
C VAL A 424 -15.74 -52.26 31.07
N GLY A 425 -15.88 -53.17 32.04
CA GLY A 425 -15.96 -54.60 31.80
C GLY A 425 -14.59 -55.29 31.61
N GLN A 426 -14.60 -56.62 31.53
CA GLN A 426 -13.42 -57.47 31.42
C GLN A 426 -13.64 -58.61 30.40
N GLY A 427 -12.54 -59.20 29.89
CA GLY A 427 -12.59 -60.24 28.86
C GLY A 427 -13.28 -59.77 27.58
N TYR A 428 -14.12 -60.63 27.00
CA TYR A 428 -14.87 -60.35 25.76
C TYR A 428 -15.89 -59.19 25.90
N HIS A 429 -16.20 -58.74 27.13
CA HIS A 429 -17.10 -57.62 27.39
C HIS A 429 -16.38 -56.32 27.72
N ARG A 430 -15.06 -56.25 27.53
CA ARG A 430 -14.26 -55.04 27.77
C ARG A 430 -14.59 -53.97 26.73
N LYS A 431 -15.08 -52.83 27.19
CA LYS A 431 -15.39 -51.63 26.40
C LYS A 431 -14.45 -50.49 26.79
N ILE A 432 -14.00 -49.72 25.79
CA ILE A 432 -13.14 -48.55 25.98
C ILE A 432 -14.01 -47.31 25.80
N VAL A 433 -14.08 -46.46 26.82
CA VAL A 433 -14.77 -45.17 26.77
C VAL A 433 -13.76 -44.13 26.32
N LEU A 434 -14.01 -43.53 25.16
CA LEU A 434 -13.16 -42.49 24.60
C LEU A 434 -13.54 -41.13 25.19
N ALA A 435 -12.55 -40.29 25.52
CA ALA A 435 -12.77 -38.93 25.96
C ALA A 435 -13.42 -38.13 24.82
N SER A 436 -14.62 -37.60 25.08
CA SER A 436 -15.28 -36.70 24.13
C SER A 436 -14.43 -35.43 23.97
N GLN A 437 -14.14 -35.04 22.73
CA GLN A 437 -13.35 -33.85 22.39
C GLN A 437 -13.88 -32.56 23.03
N SER A 438 -15.15 -32.54 23.44
CA SER A 438 -15.77 -31.42 24.14
C SER A 438 -15.25 -31.17 25.57
N ILE A 439 -14.65 -32.15 26.24
CA ILE A 439 -14.26 -32.01 27.66
C ILE A 439 -12.78 -31.58 27.81
N GLN A 440 -11.90 -31.94 26.88
CA GLN A 440 -10.48 -31.53 26.94
C GLN A 440 -10.28 -30.03 26.71
N ASN A 441 -11.19 -29.37 25.99
CA ASN A 441 -11.16 -27.93 25.79
C ASN A 441 -11.63 -27.12 27.02
N VAL A 442 -12.24 -27.76 28.02
CA VAL A 442 -12.72 -27.07 29.24
C VAL A 442 -11.59 -26.93 30.27
N VAL A 443 -10.64 -27.86 30.31
CA VAL A 443 -9.62 -27.92 31.39
C VAL A 443 -8.48 -26.91 31.20
N TYR A 444 -8.33 -26.31 30.01
CA TYR A 444 -7.36 -25.23 29.77
C TYR A 444 -7.91 -23.82 30.00
N ASN A 445 -9.19 -23.68 30.38
CA ASN A 445 -9.89 -22.40 30.35
C ASN A 445 -10.50 -22.00 31.70
N ASP A 446 -9.87 -22.37 32.81
CA ASP A 446 -10.29 -21.90 34.13
C ASP A 446 -9.42 -20.70 34.55
N GLY A 447 -9.88 -19.49 34.18
CA GLY A 447 -9.45 -18.25 34.84
C GLY A 447 -8.98 -17.08 33.97
N GLN A 448 -8.83 -17.20 32.65
CA GLN A 448 -8.47 -16.05 31.80
C GLN A 448 -9.68 -15.47 31.08
N SER A 449 -10.06 -14.25 31.45
CA SER A 449 -11.12 -13.47 30.82
C SER A 449 -10.96 -13.47 29.30
N SER A 450 -12.05 -13.74 28.56
CA SER A 450 -12.10 -13.72 27.09
C SER A 450 -11.72 -12.37 26.46
N ALA A 451 -11.49 -11.34 27.27
CA ALA A 451 -11.08 -10.00 26.87
C ALA A 451 -9.56 -9.84 26.66
N ILE A 452 -8.72 -10.76 27.16
CA ILE A 452 -7.26 -10.65 27.02
C ILE A 452 -6.82 -11.47 25.81
N PRO A 453 -6.15 -10.88 24.81
CA PRO A 453 -5.63 -11.64 23.67
C PRO A 453 -4.53 -12.59 24.16
N VAL A 454 -4.76 -13.89 23.98
CA VAL A 454 -3.81 -14.96 24.31
C VAL A 454 -3.37 -15.62 23.02
N ALA A 455 -2.09 -16.02 22.95
CA ALA A 455 -1.54 -16.74 21.81
C ALA A 455 -2.05 -18.19 21.76
N SER A 456 -3.34 -18.38 21.48
CA SER A 456 -4.01 -19.69 21.39
C SER A 456 -4.40 -20.03 19.95
N MET A 457 -4.72 -21.31 19.69
CA MET A 457 -5.17 -21.75 18.36
C MET A 457 -6.55 -21.17 18.00
N GLU A 458 -7.43 -20.95 18.98
CA GLU A 458 -8.72 -20.29 18.79
C GLU A 458 -8.53 -18.83 18.38
N PHE A 459 -7.62 -18.11 19.05
CA PHE A 459 -7.32 -16.73 18.72
C PHE A 459 -6.66 -16.61 17.34
N ALA A 460 -5.84 -17.59 16.94
CA ALA A 460 -5.31 -17.70 15.59
C ALA A 460 -6.42 -17.76 14.54
N ALA A 461 -7.47 -18.57 14.78
CA ALA A 461 -8.61 -18.69 13.88
C ALA A 461 -9.39 -17.37 13.77
N ILE A 462 -9.56 -16.64 14.87
CA ILE A 462 -10.17 -15.30 14.86
C ILE A 462 -9.34 -14.34 14.00
N CYS A 463 -8.02 -14.32 14.21
CA CYS A 463 -7.11 -13.47 13.44
C CYS A 463 -7.18 -13.78 11.93
N LEU A 464 -7.21 -15.06 11.55
CA LEU A 464 -7.35 -15.46 10.14
C LEU A 464 -8.70 -15.04 9.54
N ARG A 465 -9.79 -15.11 10.31
CA ARG A 465 -11.11 -14.61 9.87
C ARG A 465 -11.10 -13.09 9.66
N ASN A 466 -10.49 -12.34 10.59
CA ASN A 466 -10.33 -10.89 10.45
C ASN A 466 -9.49 -10.56 9.21
N ALA A 467 -8.39 -11.28 8.99
CA ALA A 467 -7.56 -11.11 7.80
C ALA A 467 -8.36 -11.34 6.52
N LEU A 468 -9.18 -12.40 6.47
CA LEU A 468 -10.03 -12.72 5.32
C LEU A 468 -11.11 -11.66 5.07
N LEU A 469 -11.77 -11.18 6.13
CA LEU A 469 -12.81 -10.15 6.04
C LEU A 469 -12.30 -8.82 5.48
N LEU A 470 -11.03 -8.49 5.72
CA LEU A 470 -10.40 -7.24 5.31
C LEU A 470 -9.81 -7.30 3.89
N LEU A 471 -9.85 -8.45 3.21
CA LEU A 471 -9.42 -8.54 1.82
C LEU A 471 -10.52 -7.95 0.91
N PRO A 472 -10.14 -7.23 -0.16
CA PRO A 472 -11.12 -6.71 -1.12
C PRO A 472 -11.93 -7.86 -1.75
N GLU A 473 -13.25 -7.71 -1.80
CA GLU A 473 -14.17 -8.69 -2.41
C GLU A 473 -13.92 -8.89 -3.91
N ASP A 474 -13.28 -7.93 -4.60
CA ASP A 474 -12.90 -8.00 -6.02
C ASP A 474 -11.87 -9.10 -6.37
N GLN A 475 -11.37 -9.85 -5.38
CA GLN A 475 -10.58 -11.07 -5.61
C GLN A 475 -11.35 -12.38 -5.33
N GLN A 476 -12.63 -12.29 -4.96
CA GLN A 476 -13.54 -13.42 -4.82
C GLN A 476 -14.45 -13.53 -6.06
N GLU A 477 -13.88 -13.82 -7.22
CA GLU A 477 -14.69 -14.50 -8.23
C GLU A 477 -15.10 -15.88 -7.68
N PRO A 478 -16.37 -16.29 -7.81
CA PRO A 478 -16.88 -17.51 -7.22
C PRO A 478 -16.35 -18.71 -8.02
N LYS A 479 -15.20 -19.25 -7.63
CA LYS A 479 -14.90 -20.66 -7.90
C LYS A 479 -15.70 -21.48 -6.90
N GLN A 480 -16.87 -21.93 -7.37
CA GLN A 480 -17.73 -22.87 -6.66
C GLN A 480 -16.94 -24.04 -6.09
N GLU A 481 -17.33 -24.36 -4.85
CA GLU A 481 -16.87 -25.46 -4.02
C GLU A 481 -16.79 -26.80 -4.76
N ASN A 482 -15.72 -27.55 -4.50
CA ASN A 482 -15.81 -28.78 -3.70
C ASN A 482 -14.45 -29.48 -3.57
N GLY A 483 -14.16 -30.00 -2.37
CA GLY A 483 -13.24 -31.14 -2.21
C GLY A 483 -11.95 -30.93 -1.42
N SER A 484 -12.08 -30.57 -0.14
CA SER A 484 -11.28 -31.05 1.01
C SER A 484 -9.91 -31.74 0.81
N LYS A 485 -8.89 -31.05 1.35
CA LYS A 485 -7.87 -31.47 2.35
C LYS A 485 -6.65 -32.34 1.96
N THR A 486 -5.55 -31.90 2.59
CA THR A 486 -4.34 -32.60 3.08
C THR A 486 -3.20 -32.92 2.11
N SER A 487 -2.20 -32.03 2.13
CA SER A 487 -0.79 -32.34 1.84
C SER A 487 -0.13 -32.81 3.13
N ASN A 488 0.54 -33.96 3.09
CA ASN A 488 1.66 -34.28 3.97
C ASN A 488 2.79 -34.91 3.15
N GLN A 489 3.96 -34.26 3.27
CA GLN A 489 5.34 -34.73 3.14
C GLN A 489 5.91 -35.29 1.81
N LEU A 490 6.90 -34.51 1.31
CA LEU A 490 8.32 -34.85 1.10
C LEU A 490 8.71 -36.20 0.47
N GLY A 491 9.52 -36.08 -0.59
CA GLY A 491 10.35 -37.13 -1.18
C GLY A 491 10.25 -37.16 -2.71
N GLY A 492 11.09 -36.38 -3.42
CA GLY A 492 11.21 -36.41 -4.90
C GLY A 492 10.83 -35.12 -5.66
N ASN A 493 10.37 -34.09 -4.96
CA ASN A 493 9.67 -32.93 -5.55
C ASN A 493 10.47 -31.61 -5.61
N THR A 494 11.81 -31.67 -5.53
CA THR A 494 12.66 -30.47 -5.44
C THR A 494 12.53 -29.60 -6.69
N GLU A 495 12.61 -30.17 -7.90
CA GLU A 495 12.54 -29.40 -9.16
C GLU A 495 11.14 -28.85 -9.48
N ASN A 496 10.07 -29.59 -9.15
CA ASN A 496 8.68 -29.14 -9.37
C ASN A 496 8.24 -28.07 -8.35
N SER A 497 8.78 -28.11 -7.12
CA SER A 497 8.55 -27.07 -6.12
C SER A 497 9.39 -25.82 -6.39
N GLU A 498 10.63 -26.01 -6.84
CA GLU A 498 11.52 -24.93 -7.28
C GLU A 498 10.98 -24.20 -8.50
N SER A 499 10.49 -24.91 -9.51
CA SER A 499 9.86 -24.29 -10.68
C SER A 499 8.59 -23.52 -10.32
N LYS A 500 7.73 -24.04 -9.43
CA LYS A 500 6.58 -23.27 -8.89
C LYS A 500 7.01 -22.01 -8.14
N ALA A 501 8.06 -22.10 -7.32
CA ALA A 501 8.62 -20.95 -6.61
C ALA A 501 9.22 -19.92 -7.59
N LEU A 502 9.92 -20.36 -8.65
CA LEU A 502 10.50 -19.50 -9.68
C LEU A 502 9.44 -18.83 -10.55
N ILE A 503 8.34 -19.53 -10.88
CA ILE A 503 7.18 -18.94 -11.57
C ILE A 503 6.52 -17.87 -10.69
N SER A 504 6.38 -18.10 -9.38
CA SER A 504 5.85 -17.10 -8.44
C SER A 504 6.77 -15.88 -8.25
N LEU A 505 8.04 -16.01 -8.64
CA LEU A 505 9.06 -14.96 -8.62
C LEU A 505 9.26 -14.29 -10.01
N ASP A 506 8.39 -14.58 -10.98
CA ASP A 506 8.45 -14.07 -12.38
C ASP A 506 9.75 -14.46 -13.13
N ARG A 507 10.45 -15.51 -12.66
CA ARG A 507 11.66 -16.06 -13.29
C ARG A 507 11.33 -17.27 -14.17
N ILE A 508 10.42 -17.07 -15.12
CA ILE A 508 9.83 -18.15 -15.93
C ILE A 508 10.88 -18.89 -16.78
N SER A 509 11.92 -18.19 -17.26
CA SER A 509 13.03 -18.80 -18.02
C SER A 509 13.81 -19.84 -17.22
N ASP A 510 14.02 -19.57 -15.92
CA ASP A 510 14.75 -20.47 -15.03
C ASP A 510 13.82 -21.63 -14.61
N ALA A 511 12.52 -21.39 -14.45
CA ALA A 511 11.56 -22.45 -14.19
C ALA A 511 11.49 -23.48 -15.33
N ILE A 512 11.65 -23.07 -16.59
CA ILE A 512 11.62 -23.95 -17.76
C ILE A 512 12.73 -25.00 -17.73
N THR A 513 13.94 -24.67 -17.25
CA THR A 513 15.05 -25.63 -17.17
C THR A 513 14.80 -26.73 -16.14
N HIS A 514 14.02 -26.41 -15.09
CA HIS A 514 13.62 -27.35 -14.04
C HIS A 514 12.33 -28.14 -14.38
N LEU A 515 11.63 -27.77 -15.46
CA LEU A 515 10.41 -28.44 -15.92
C LEU A 515 10.69 -29.44 -17.07
N ASN A 516 11.95 -29.79 -17.32
CA ASN A 516 12.31 -30.73 -18.38
C ASN A 516 11.85 -32.16 -18.01
N PRO A 517 10.93 -32.79 -18.78
CA PRO A 517 10.46 -34.15 -18.50
C PRO A 517 11.57 -35.22 -18.54
N GLU A 518 12.70 -34.95 -19.19
CA GLU A 518 13.85 -35.89 -19.21
C GLU A 518 14.55 -35.99 -17.84
N ASN A 519 14.36 -35.02 -16.95
CA ASN A 519 14.93 -35.06 -15.59
C ASN A 519 14.20 -36.07 -14.69
N VAL A 520 13.03 -36.58 -15.10
CA VAL A 520 12.28 -37.58 -14.34
C VAL A 520 12.77 -38.99 -14.71
N THR A 521 13.62 -39.56 -13.87
CA THR A 521 14.23 -40.89 -14.06
C THR A 521 13.65 -41.98 -13.15
N ASP A 522 13.08 -41.62 -11.99
CA ASP A 522 12.46 -42.54 -11.03
C ASP A 522 11.30 -41.86 -10.27
N VAL A 523 10.30 -42.64 -9.84
CA VAL A 523 9.17 -42.19 -9.00
C VAL A 523 9.15 -42.94 -7.65
N SER A 524 10.20 -43.70 -7.34
CA SER A 524 10.38 -44.40 -6.07
C SER A 524 10.62 -43.42 -4.91
N LEU A 525 9.93 -43.62 -3.79
CA LEU A 525 10.20 -42.91 -2.53
C LEU A 525 11.52 -43.43 -1.94
N GLY A 526 12.64 -42.85 -2.38
CA GLY A 526 13.97 -43.21 -1.92
C GLY A 526 14.18 -42.90 -0.44
N ILE A 527 14.13 -43.94 0.40
CA ILE A 527 14.80 -43.94 1.69
C ILE A 527 16.29 -44.16 1.40
N SER A 528 17.11 -43.13 1.59
CA SER A 528 18.56 -43.25 1.55
C SER A 528 19.03 -44.01 2.80
N SER A 529 19.15 -45.34 2.72
CA SER A 529 19.89 -46.13 3.71
C SER A 529 21.37 -46.13 3.34
N ASN A 530 22.14 -45.27 4.00
CA ASN A 530 23.60 -45.34 4.05
C ASN A 530 24.03 -45.20 5.52
N GLU A 531 23.95 -46.29 6.28
CA GLU A 531 24.93 -46.65 7.30
C GLU A 531 25.03 -48.18 7.30
N GLN A 532 26.24 -48.67 7.08
CA GLN A 532 26.60 -50.08 7.25
C GLN A 532 26.54 -50.40 8.74
N ASP A 533 25.74 -51.38 9.13
CA ASP A 533 26.05 -52.15 10.33
C ASP A 533 25.84 -53.63 10.06
N GLN A 534 26.84 -54.41 10.45
CA GLN A 534 26.93 -55.84 10.23
C GLN A 534 26.06 -56.58 11.24
N GLY A 535 25.23 -57.52 10.77
CA GLY A 535 24.47 -58.40 11.65
C GLY A 535 23.71 -59.46 10.87
N SER A 536 24.32 -60.64 10.78
CA SER A 536 23.74 -61.89 10.29
C SER A 536 22.55 -62.36 11.14
N ASP A 537 21.45 -62.81 10.52
CA ASP A 537 20.99 -64.20 10.67
C ASP A 537 19.93 -64.59 9.61
N LYS A 538 19.87 -65.89 9.31
CA LYS A 538 19.05 -66.57 8.31
C LYS A 538 17.61 -66.79 8.79
N GLY A 539 16.65 -66.87 7.85
CA GLY A 539 15.31 -67.40 8.14
C GLY A 539 14.27 -67.21 7.03
N GLU A 540 14.30 -68.13 6.06
CA GLU A 540 13.23 -68.76 5.25
C GLU A 540 11.98 -68.00 4.73
N ASN A 541 11.67 -68.37 3.47
CA ASN A 541 10.56 -67.99 2.62
C ASN A 541 9.18 -68.39 3.17
N GLU A 542 8.18 -67.50 3.07
CA GLU A 542 6.83 -67.86 2.65
C GLU A 542 6.20 -66.74 1.80
N ALA A 543 5.46 -67.15 0.77
CA ALA A 543 4.82 -66.29 -0.21
C ALA A 543 3.34 -66.06 0.13
N MET A 544 2.93 -64.80 -0.04
CA MET A 544 1.63 -64.31 -0.52
C MET A 544 0.38 -64.54 0.35
N GLU A 545 -0.20 -63.44 0.86
CA GLU A 545 -1.57 -63.06 0.47
C GLU A 545 -1.89 -61.59 0.77
N SER A 546 -2.68 -61.02 -0.15
CA SER A 546 -3.06 -59.63 -0.28
C SER A 546 -4.13 -59.18 0.71
N SER A 547 -3.96 -58.03 1.35
CA SER A 547 -5.08 -57.25 1.90
C SER A 547 -4.82 -55.76 1.71
N GLY A 548 -5.57 -55.18 0.77
CA GLY A 548 -5.36 -53.84 0.23
C GLY A 548 -5.47 -52.69 1.23
N LYS A 549 -4.61 -51.70 1.04
CA LYS A 549 -4.86 -50.31 1.42
C LYS A 549 -4.57 -49.46 0.20
N GLN A 550 -5.63 -48.88 -0.38
CA GLN A 550 -5.55 -47.93 -1.49
C GLN A 550 -4.62 -46.77 -1.10
N THR A 551 -3.60 -46.54 -1.92
CA THR A 551 -2.75 -45.35 -1.87
C THR A 551 -3.54 -44.12 -2.34
N PRO A 552 -3.32 -42.93 -1.75
CA PRO A 552 -4.01 -41.70 -2.16
C PRO A 552 -3.69 -41.36 -3.61
N GLN A 553 -4.74 -41.17 -4.39
CA GLN A 553 -4.75 -40.95 -5.84
C GLN A 553 -4.30 -39.53 -6.25
N CYS A 554 -3.21 -39.00 -5.67
CA CYS A 554 -2.72 -37.63 -5.89
C CYS A 554 -1.21 -37.54 -6.16
N TYR A 555 -0.55 -38.67 -6.44
CA TYR A 555 0.85 -38.72 -6.84
C TYR A 555 0.98 -39.53 -8.13
N PRO A 556 1.84 -39.13 -9.08
CA PRO A 556 2.03 -39.88 -10.31
C PRO A 556 2.46 -41.30 -9.96
N SER A 557 1.68 -42.30 -10.37
CA SER A 557 1.92 -43.72 -10.06
C SER A 557 2.95 -44.37 -10.99
N SER A 558 3.45 -43.62 -11.98
CA SER A 558 4.44 -44.07 -12.95
C SER A 558 5.32 -42.91 -13.43
N VAL A 559 6.52 -43.23 -13.89
CA VAL A 559 7.43 -42.27 -14.57
C VAL A 559 6.71 -41.58 -15.72
N THR A 560 5.87 -42.30 -16.47
CA THR A 560 5.06 -41.77 -17.56
C THR A 560 4.06 -40.72 -17.08
N SER A 561 3.36 -40.96 -15.96
CA SER A 561 2.43 -40.00 -15.36
C SER A 561 3.15 -38.73 -14.87
N ALA A 562 4.32 -38.90 -14.23
CA ALA A 562 5.14 -37.79 -13.76
C ALA A 562 5.69 -36.92 -14.92
N ARG A 563 6.18 -37.56 -16.00
CA ARG A 563 6.61 -36.88 -17.22
C ARG A 563 5.47 -36.12 -17.91
N THR A 564 4.27 -36.70 -17.93
CA THR A 564 3.08 -36.05 -18.48
C THR A 564 2.71 -34.80 -17.69
N MET A 565 2.77 -34.86 -16.35
CA MET A 565 2.52 -33.70 -15.48
C MET A 565 3.56 -32.58 -15.68
N MET A 566 4.84 -32.94 -15.85
CA MET A 566 5.90 -31.98 -16.20
C MET A 566 5.62 -31.28 -17.54
N LEU A 567 5.14 -32.01 -18.55
CA LEU A 567 4.79 -31.44 -19.85
C LEU A 567 3.62 -30.44 -19.77
N PHE A 568 2.61 -30.68 -18.91
CA PHE A 568 1.54 -29.70 -18.69
C PHE A 568 2.03 -28.43 -17.98
N ASN A 569 2.90 -28.59 -16.99
CA ASN A 569 3.51 -27.46 -16.29
C ASN A 569 4.44 -26.65 -17.21
N LEU A 570 5.22 -27.34 -18.05
CA LEU A 570 6.08 -26.73 -19.07
C LEU A 570 5.25 -25.98 -20.13
N GLY A 571 4.14 -26.57 -20.57
CA GLY A 571 3.18 -25.91 -21.46
C GLY A 571 2.59 -24.64 -20.85
N SER A 572 2.27 -24.67 -19.56
CA SER A 572 1.81 -23.48 -18.81
C SER A 572 2.89 -22.38 -18.75
N ALA A 573 4.15 -22.75 -18.49
CA ALA A 573 5.27 -21.81 -18.48
C ALA A 573 5.51 -21.15 -19.86
N TYR A 574 5.38 -21.91 -20.96
CA TYR A 574 5.46 -21.34 -22.31
C TYR A 574 4.28 -20.42 -22.64
N CYS A 575 3.06 -20.75 -22.19
CA CYS A 575 1.89 -19.87 -22.30
C CYS A 575 2.10 -18.53 -21.59
N LEU A 576 2.71 -18.53 -20.40
CA LEU A 576 3.05 -17.30 -19.66
C LEU A 576 4.09 -16.44 -20.38
N ARG A 577 4.95 -17.04 -21.22
CA ARG A 577 5.92 -16.34 -22.08
C ARG A 577 5.37 -15.95 -23.46
N SER A 578 4.08 -16.19 -23.73
CA SER A 578 3.48 -16.02 -25.05
C SER A 578 4.15 -16.86 -26.16
N GLU A 579 4.82 -17.96 -25.81
CA GLU A 579 5.47 -18.90 -26.74
C GLU A 579 4.51 -20.06 -27.09
N TYR A 580 3.38 -19.72 -27.72
CA TYR A 580 2.25 -20.63 -27.89
C TYR A 580 2.55 -21.87 -28.74
N ASP A 581 3.45 -21.77 -29.73
CA ASP A 581 3.85 -22.93 -30.55
C ASP A 581 4.59 -24.00 -29.73
N LYS A 582 5.40 -23.58 -28.75
CA LYS A 582 6.10 -24.51 -27.86
C LYS A 582 5.15 -25.12 -26.84
N ALA A 583 4.26 -24.31 -26.28
CA ALA A 583 3.19 -24.80 -25.40
C ALA A 583 2.32 -25.87 -26.10
N ARG A 584 1.98 -25.64 -27.37
CA ARG A 584 1.21 -26.60 -28.20
C ARG A 584 1.96 -27.92 -28.36
N LYS A 585 3.26 -27.89 -28.64
CA LYS A 585 4.11 -29.10 -28.73
C LYS A 585 4.13 -29.88 -27.41
N CYS A 586 4.25 -29.20 -26.27
CA CYS A 586 4.20 -29.84 -24.96
C CYS A 586 2.86 -30.56 -24.72
N LEU A 587 1.73 -29.95 -25.10
CA LEU A 587 0.41 -30.56 -24.99
C LEU A 587 0.23 -31.76 -25.93
N HIS A 588 0.73 -31.70 -27.17
CA HIS A 588 0.73 -32.85 -28.08
C HIS A 588 1.56 -34.02 -27.55
N GLN A 589 2.73 -33.72 -26.99
CA GLN A 589 3.59 -34.73 -26.38
C GLN A 589 2.92 -35.34 -25.14
N ALA A 590 2.30 -34.53 -24.29
CA ALA A 590 1.54 -35.01 -23.13
C ALA A 590 0.36 -35.91 -23.54
N ALA A 591 -0.40 -35.53 -24.58
CA ALA A 591 -1.51 -36.31 -25.11
C ALA A 591 -1.10 -37.68 -25.66
N SER A 592 0.16 -37.83 -26.10
CA SER A 592 0.69 -39.13 -26.57
C SER A 592 1.10 -40.07 -25.43
N LEU A 593 1.26 -39.55 -24.21
CA LEU A 593 1.77 -40.28 -23.05
C LEU A 593 0.68 -40.69 -22.05
N ILE A 594 -0.54 -40.15 -22.18
CA ILE A 594 -1.64 -40.39 -21.25
C ILE A 594 -2.92 -40.80 -21.99
N HIS A 595 -3.71 -41.70 -21.39
CA HIS A 595 -4.99 -42.09 -21.98
C HIS A 595 -5.98 -40.91 -21.96
N PRO A 596 -6.82 -40.74 -23.01
CA PRO A 596 -7.76 -39.61 -23.10
C PRO A 596 -8.74 -39.46 -21.91
N LYS A 597 -8.99 -40.54 -21.17
CA LYS A 597 -9.86 -40.56 -19.98
C LYS A 597 -9.16 -40.15 -18.68
N GLU A 598 -7.83 -40.04 -18.70
CA GLU A 598 -6.98 -39.72 -17.54
C GLU A 598 -6.42 -38.30 -17.61
N ILE A 599 -6.84 -37.52 -18.62
CA ILE A 599 -6.40 -36.13 -18.80
C ILE A 599 -7.04 -35.24 -17.72
N PRO A 600 -6.24 -34.50 -16.94
CA PRO A 600 -6.77 -33.58 -15.93
C PRO A 600 -7.59 -32.46 -16.57
N PRO A 601 -8.70 -32.02 -15.95
CA PRO A 601 -9.50 -30.88 -16.43
C PRO A 601 -8.68 -29.60 -16.63
N GLU A 602 -7.65 -29.39 -15.79
CA GLU A 602 -6.74 -28.24 -15.86
C GLU A 602 -5.93 -28.21 -17.16
N ALA A 603 -5.56 -29.39 -17.68
CA ALA A 603 -4.85 -29.51 -18.94
C ALA A 603 -5.76 -29.15 -20.13
N ILE A 604 -7.05 -29.47 -20.06
CA ILE A 604 -8.05 -29.09 -21.07
C ILE A 604 -8.24 -27.57 -21.06
N LEU A 605 -8.33 -26.95 -19.88
CA LEU A 605 -8.39 -25.49 -19.75
C LEU A 605 -7.13 -24.80 -20.29
N LEU A 606 -5.95 -25.38 -20.09
CA LEU A 606 -4.71 -24.88 -20.68
C LEU A 606 -4.74 -24.93 -22.22
N ALA A 607 -5.29 -25.99 -22.81
CA ALA A 607 -5.47 -26.11 -24.27
C ALA A 607 -6.47 -25.07 -24.81
N VAL A 608 -7.56 -24.82 -24.08
CA VAL A 608 -8.55 -23.78 -24.40
C VAL A 608 -7.91 -22.41 -24.37
N TYR A 609 -7.18 -22.09 -23.29
CA TYR A 609 -6.46 -20.83 -23.16
C TYR A 609 -5.51 -20.61 -24.34
N LEU A 610 -4.74 -21.64 -24.72
CA LEU A 610 -3.82 -21.59 -25.85
C LEU A 610 -4.52 -21.28 -27.18
N GLU A 611 -5.68 -21.86 -27.45
CA GLU A 611 -6.42 -21.59 -28.70
C GLU A 611 -7.09 -20.21 -28.69
N LEU A 612 -7.58 -19.74 -27.54
CA LEU A 612 -8.13 -18.39 -27.40
C LEU A 612 -7.06 -17.31 -27.63
N GLN A 613 -5.85 -17.50 -27.10
CA GLN A 613 -4.73 -16.58 -27.32
C GLN A 613 -4.26 -16.55 -28.78
N ASN A 614 -4.42 -17.66 -29.51
CA ASN A 614 -4.15 -17.72 -30.95
C ASN A 614 -5.33 -17.27 -31.84
N GLY A 615 -6.44 -16.79 -31.24
CA GLY A 615 -7.64 -16.36 -31.97
C GLY A 615 -8.52 -17.48 -32.53
N ASN A 616 -8.23 -18.74 -32.20
CA ASN A 616 -8.93 -19.93 -32.69
C ASN A 616 -10.16 -20.27 -31.83
N THR A 617 -11.12 -19.34 -31.74
CA THR A 617 -12.31 -19.45 -30.88
C THR A 617 -13.18 -20.69 -31.16
N GLN A 618 -13.27 -21.11 -32.43
CA GLN A 618 -14.00 -22.33 -32.82
C GLN A 618 -13.34 -23.61 -32.27
N LEU A 619 -12.01 -23.65 -32.27
CA LEU A 619 -11.24 -24.79 -31.78
C LEU A 619 -11.29 -24.87 -30.25
N ALA A 620 -11.21 -23.72 -29.57
CA ALA A 620 -11.41 -23.61 -28.12
C ALA A 620 -12.80 -24.13 -27.70
N LEU A 621 -13.87 -23.72 -28.41
CA LEU A 621 -15.23 -24.21 -28.18
C LEU A 621 -15.35 -25.72 -28.40
N GLN A 622 -14.66 -26.25 -29.41
CA GLN A 622 -14.65 -27.68 -29.69
C GLN A 622 -13.93 -28.49 -28.60
N ILE A 623 -12.81 -28.00 -28.08
CA ILE A 623 -12.04 -28.60 -26.98
C ILE A 623 -12.90 -28.69 -25.71
N ILE A 624 -13.56 -27.58 -25.34
CA ILE A 624 -14.48 -27.55 -24.18
C ILE A 624 -15.64 -28.52 -24.37
N LYS A 625 -16.32 -28.46 -25.52
CA LYS A 625 -17.53 -29.29 -25.77
C LYS A 625 -17.24 -30.78 -25.80
N ARG A 626 -16.05 -31.19 -26.28
CA ARG A 626 -15.67 -32.59 -26.41
C ARG A 626 -14.89 -33.12 -25.22
N ASN A 627 -14.50 -32.26 -24.28
CA ASN A 627 -13.65 -32.60 -23.13
C ASN A 627 -12.40 -33.39 -23.56
N GLN A 628 -11.73 -32.91 -24.61
CA GLN A 628 -10.56 -33.56 -25.23
C GLN A 628 -9.44 -32.54 -25.38
N LEU A 629 -8.22 -32.89 -24.94
CA LEU A 629 -7.07 -31.99 -24.93
C LEU A 629 -6.75 -31.42 -26.32
N LEU A 630 -6.83 -32.26 -27.35
CA LEU A 630 -6.55 -31.90 -28.74
C LEU A 630 -7.48 -32.70 -29.67
N PRO A 631 -8.20 -32.07 -30.60
CA PRO A 631 -8.96 -32.82 -31.60
C PRO A 631 -8.00 -33.47 -32.62
N SER A 632 -8.30 -34.72 -33.00
CA SER A 632 -7.56 -35.43 -34.04
C SER A 632 -7.58 -34.62 -35.35
N VAL A 633 -6.41 -34.16 -35.78
CA VAL A 633 -6.23 -33.55 -37.10
C VAL A 633 -6.39 -34.66 -38.14
N LYS A 634 -7.61 -34.84 -38.66
CA LYS A 634 -7.73 -35.35 -40.03
C LYS A 634 -7.28 -34.22 -40.94
N THR A 635 -6.16 -34.46 -41.61
CA THR A 635 -5.56 -33.60 -42.63
C THR A 635 -6.64 -33.09 -43.59
N LEU A 636 -6.77 -31.77 -43.68
CA LEU A 636 -7.46 -31.06 -44.77
C LEU A 636 -6.64 -31.24 -46.05
N SER A 637 -6.68 -32.44 -46.64
CA SER A 637 -6.02 -32.75 -47.91
C SER A 637 -6.96 -33.31 -48.99
N ASP A 638 -8.29 -33.30 -48.78
CA ASP A 638 -9.24 -33.92 -49.72
C ASP A 638 -10.42 -33.04 -50.19
N MET A 639 -10.25 -31.71 -50.23
CA MET A 639 -11.23 -30.80 -50.87
C MET A 639 -10.63 -30.00 -52.04
N ARG A 640 -9.74 -30.60 -52.83
CA ARG A 640 -9.37 -30.07 -54.16
C ARG A 640 -9.33 -31.15 -55.23
N LYS A 641 -10.48 -31.37 -55.86
CA LYS A 641 -10.65 -31.77 -57.28
C LYS A 641 -11.93 -31.03 -57.73
N LYS A 642 -11.97 -30.11 -58.68
CA LYS A 642 -11.22 -29.91 -59.93
C LYS A 642 -11.14 -28.41 -60.31
N PRO A 643 -10.33 -28.06 -61.32
CA PRO A 643 -10.00 -26.68 -61.65
C PRO A 643 -10.69 -26.15 -62.94
N VAL A 644 -10.37 -24.89 -63.22
CA VAL A 644 -10.22 -24.17 -64.51
C VAL A 644 -11.34 -23.21 -64.99
N PHE A 645 -10.86 -22.00 -65.34
CA PHE A 645 -11.36 -20.94 -66.23
C PHE A 645 -12.24 -19.80 -65.66
N GLN A 646 -11.60 -18.65 -65.42
CA GLN A 646 -12.04 -17.33 -65.92
C GLN A 646 -11.60 -17.19 -67.39
N PRO A 647 -12.03 -16.19 -68.21
CA PRO A 647 -12.88 -15.01 -67.91
C PRO A 647 -13.98 -14.75 -68.98
N VAL A 648 -14.93 -13.81 -68.75
CA VAL A 648 -15.35 -12.77 -69.74
C VAL A 648 -16.00 -11.60 -68.97
N HIS A 649 -15.72 -10.38 -69.46
CA HIS A 649 -16.09 -9.06 -68.97
C HIS A 649 -17.59 -8.66 -69.05
N SER A 650 -17.88 -7.61 -68.25
CA SER A 650 -18.76 -6.45 -68.48
C SER A 650 -20.28 -6.63 -68.53
N ILE A 651 -20.99 -5.87 -67.68
CA ILE A 651 -21.89 -4.75 -68.03
C ILE A 651 -22.52 -4.19 -66.73
N GLN A 652 -22.55 -2.86 -66.61
CA GLN A 652 -23.21 -2.05 -65.57
C GLN A 652 -24.63 -1.61 -66.07
N PRO A 653 -25.45 -0.89 -65.30
CA PRO A 653 -26.43 -1.35 -64.30
C PRO A 653 -27.91 -1.03 -64.69
N ILE A 654 -28.93 -1.68 -64.11
CA ILE A 654 -30.34 -1.21 -64.23
C ILE A 654 -31.08 -1.29 -62.88
N GLN A 655 -31.27 -0.11 -62.29
CA GLN A 655 -32.50 0.54 -61.82
C GLN A 655 -33.56 -0.21 -60.97
N MET A 656 -33.88 0.42 -59.83
CA MET A 656 -35.02 0.15 -58.94
C MET A 656 -36.36 0.56 -59.54
N PRO A 657 -37.49 -0.04 -59.11
CA PRO A 657 -38.80 0.60 -59.14
C PRO A 657 -39.27 1.10 -57.76
N ALA A 658 -40.03 2.19 -57.80
CA ALA A 658 -40.52 2.96 -56.64
C ALA A 658 -41.94 2.58 -56.19
N PHE A 659 -42.19 2.86 -54.90
CA PHE A 659 -43.43 3.15 -54.16
C PHE A 659 -44.82 2.90 -54.77
N THR A 660 -45.69 2.27 -53.96
CA THR A 660 -47.06 2.79 -53.67
C THR A 660 -47.53 2.36 -52.28
N THR A 661 -48.17 3.31 -51.59
CA THR A 661 -48.87 3.27 -50.30
C THR A 661 -50.20 2.49 -50.37
N VAL A 662 -50.72 2.00 -49.23
CA VAL A 662 -52.12 2.19 -48.75
C VAL A 662 -52.35 1.55 -47.36
N GLN A 663 -53.12 2.32 -46.59
CA GLN A 663 -53.67 2.29 -45.22
C GLN A 663 -54.36 1.04 -44.63
N ARG A 664 -54.44 1.11 -43.28
CA ARG A 664 -55.49 0.67 -42.32
C ARG A 664 -55.64 -0.85 -42.13
N LYS A 665 -55.69 -1.36 -40.90
CA LYS A 665 -56.46 -0.92 -39.73
C LYS A 665 -55.76 -1.28 -38.43
#